data_AF-A0A4U0XCH9-F1
#
_entry.id   AF-A0A4U0XCH9-F1
#
_cell.length_a   1.000
_cell.length_b   1.000
_cell.length_c   1.000
_cell.angle_alpha   90.00
_cell.angle_beta   90.00
_cell.angle_gamma   90.00
#
_symmetry.space_group_name_H-M   'P 1'
#
loop_
_entity.id
_entity.type
_entity.pdbx_description
1 polymer ?
#
loop_
_entity_poly.entity_id
_entity_poly.type
_entity_poly.pdbx_seq_one_letter_code
_entity_poly.pdbx_strand_id
1 'polypeptide(L)'
;MIRSLCRKLLETISVKRSDSLQGKTAIVTGGTGGLGTAMTLALASAGADILSIELPADSTGSQNMAAAIAQTGRKLTQYHCDVRDPKELRACYQRIWAEGFRADILLNCAGVQRRAEAVDFTDEEIDLVLDVNVKATLVSCQEFAKPLLAEGRPGKIINIASIIRFVFFIGGKNITPYAASKGAVLQMTKAFSNEWAEKGIQCNCIHPGYFKTPMTTQYSTDPKYKDFNDYILTRTPANRWGDPEDLQGAVIFLASKASDYFFIYAAAAYAARLPFGHREGLDHQHHGGNPLLALEEEIEQLEEQVRHDAEEFQHHHHQTLPTSWGPAPPSYSSAAASPLTSSIPATSAASASISFISSVTNTSAALQSLSSLAANYSSILSAISSVNATATLAYTSSSSSPLSSYAPTSTLTLTESSDVSPIAPYSSPASSESSSVSPVAAYPTTASSSSPSSPASSTSVSTYTTLIVSDVTTTQTTVCPYEETHTTGGTTSTSTGTQNVTSTLTSTYQSTLTVTATSTLGLPTGSPSGPYSYPSGNSSASVYPTGSAGTTLSLYTAVPSSSPISSANSTTVVSTSLVSALPSSSPVNSANGTTAVSSPIVSASPIVSANSTSAFLTGTATRPTMAPTAVANVTANVTSATYCSNLCSALSLDTEYATTAISCQAIPANQTVTLVGGQATAGCGSTTTSSITPEVDVCRVTLSIVTSGESEAYMEVWLPNNSTEAWNGRTLSTDNGGSNGCVHYVDMQYVTSLGFAAIGDNGGHNSSAFDGGWMYFNNEGILDWVYRARHAATEAGKQVIDQFYGEKPSYSYYLGCSTGGQQGLHSAQHFPDDFDGIIAGSAAADFNHLQGWSGRFVQLTGLNATDPKFLTIDQWTLVQSYIFDQCDAALDGVNDGILEDPTICKFNATAIPVCAGASNATCLTSTQINTVEQVFTELYNTEGDLLYTMLLYGSQIDAFRLGQLSGSIQGIAKDWYGGGVWNDSYYDATQMNQTDYAQADLLDALHGNVSGFSGDLSAFNAAGKKLLMYHGMADPLVSGANSQRYYLKVAQTLGMDNTALDGFLRYFRISGMAHCGVGGISGAGAWMFGQSGAAAVAGVADNVIWNMVDWVENGNAPETITGTKFYYDTPSLGLEFERPHCRFPYRTTYSGSGDWTDPSTWSCVFIDDWQQCGVGATPRLCNADGSFT
;
A
#
# COMPACT_ATOMS: atom_id res chain seq x y z
N MET A 1 -47.67 -39.14 17.75
CA MET A 1 -46.82 -38.20 18.52
C MET A 1 -45.73 -37.57 17.66
N ILE A 2 -44.82 -38.33 17.03
CA ILE A 2 -43.63 -37.79 16.31
C ILE A 2 -43.92 -36.57 15.41
N ARG A 3 -44.91 -36.61 14.50
CA ARG A 3 -45.28 -35.43 13.66
C ARG A 3 -45.70 -34.16 14.43
N SER A 4 -46.09 -34.27 15.71
CA SER A 4 -46.33 -33.13 16.61
C SER A 4 -45.09 -32.75 17.42
N LEU A 5 -44.14 -33.67 17.60
CA LEU A 5 -42.84 -33.39 18.20
C LEU A 5 -41.95 -32.65 17.19
N CYS A 6 -41.85 -33.13 15.95
CA CYS A 6 -41.13 -32.42 14.87
C CYS A 6 -41.70 -31.01 14.64
N ARG A 7 -43.03 -30.86 14.68
CA ARG A 7 -43.67 -29.54 14.57
C ARG A 7 -43.30 -28.63 15.74
N LYS A 8 -43.29 -29.14 16.98
CA LYS A 8 -42.80 -28.40 18.14
C LYS A 8 -41.29 -28.13 18.12
N LEU A 9 -40.47 -29.02 17.59
CA LEU A 9 -39.03 -28.75 17.41
C LEU A 9 -38.83 -27.65 16.37
N LEU A 10 -39.54 -27.67 15.23
CA LEU A 10 -39.51 -26.57 14.26
C LEU A 10 -40.03 -25.24 14.85
N GLU A 11 -41.03 -25.29 15.75
CA GLU A 11 -41.51 -24.13 16.52
C GLU A 11 -40.52 -23.66 17.61
N THR A 12 -39.57 -24.51 18.06
CA THR A 12 -38.61 -24.23 19.15
C THR A 12 -37.21 -23.89 18.64
N ILE A 13 -36.80 -24.46 17.50
CA ILE A 13 -35.61 -24.09 16.70
C ILE A 13 -35.87 -22.78 15.93
N SER A 14 -37.10 -22.25 16.02
CA SER A 14 -37.46 -20.90 15.58
C SER A 14 -36.74 -19.82 16.40
N VAL A 15 -35.47 -19.56 16.05
CA VAL A 15 -34.98 -18.18 15.95
C VAL A 15 -36.07 -17.41 15.21
N LYS A 16 -36.75 -16.47 15.90
CA LYS A 16 -37.94 -15.79 15.39
C LYS A 16 -37.65 -15.26 13.98
N ARG A 17 -38.21 -15.91 12.96
CA ARG A 17 -37.98 -15.61 11.53
C ARG A 17 -38.01 -14.10 11.26
N SER A 18 -36.81 -13.51 11.22
CA SER A 18 -36.59 -12.06 11.13
C SER A 18 -36.89 -11.53 9.73
N ASP A 19 -36.91 -12.44 8.76
CA ASP A 19 -37.32 -12.36 7.36
C ASP A 19 -38.84 -12.28 7.16
N SER A 20 -39.66 -12.74 8.13
CA SER A 20 -41.10 -12.88 7.92
C SER A 20 -41.84 -11.54 7.85
N LEU A 21 -42.62 -11.36 6.77
CA LEU A 21 -43.47 -10.19 6.54
C LEU A 21 -44.94 -10.46 6.88
N GLN A 22 -45.24 -11.55 7.59
CA GLN A 22 -46.60 -12.00 7.85
C GLN A 22 -47.49 -10.93 8.49
N GLY A 23 -48.48 -10.45 7.75
CA GLY A 23 -49.42 -9.43 8.20
C GLY A 23 -48.93 -7.99 8.05
N LYS A 24 -47.82 -7.76 7.33
CA LYS A 24 -47.45 -6.44 6.81
C LYS A 24 -48.23 -6.11 5.55
N THR A 25 -48.34 -4.82 5.23
CA THR A 25 -48.89 -4.35 3.96
C THR A 25 -47.83 -3.55 3.19
N ALA A 26 -47.59 -3.90 1.92
CA ALA A 26 -46.59 -3.26 1.07
C ALA A 26 -47.24 -2.48 -0.08
N ILE A 27 -46.88 -1.21 -0.25
CA ILE A 27 -47.18 -0.44 -1.46
C ILE A 27 -46.06 -0.67 -2.47
N VAL A 28 -46.41 -0.96 -3.73
CA VAL A 28 -45.43 -1.16 -4.81
C VAL A 28 -45.77 -0.28 -6.00
N THR A 29 -44.82 0.51 -6.50
CA THR A 29 -44.93 1.18 -7.80
C THR A 29 -44.23 0.34 -8.87
N GLY A 30 -44.87 0.16 -10.03
CA GLY A 30 -44.30 -0.62 -11.14
C GLY A 30 -44.23 -2.13 -10.89
N GLY A 31 -45.12 -2.67 -10.04
CA GLY A 31 -45.17 -4.10 -9.70
C GLY A 31 -45.35 -5.04 -10.90
N THR A 32 -45.99 -4.57 -11.98
CA THR A 32 -46.15 -5.33 -13.24
C THR A 32 -44.90 -5.37 -14.13
N GLY A 33 -43.84 -4.59 -13.80
CA GLY A 33 -42.59 -4.58 -14.54
C GLY A 33 -41.75 -5.85 -14.30
N GLY A 34 -40.75 -6.11 -15.16
CA GLY A 34 -39.95 -7.35 -15.12
C GLY A 34 -39.30 -7.67 -13.76
N LEU A 35 -38.54 -6.72 -13.19
CA LEU A 35 -37.99 -6.88 -11.84
C LEU A 35 -39.05 -6.68 -10.74
N GLY A 36 -40.02 -5.79 -11.00
CA GLY A 36 -41.12 -5.47 -10.09
C GLY A 36 -41.96 -6.70 -9.75
N THR A 37 -42.22 -7.57 -10.73
CA THR A 37 -43.07 -8.76 -10.58
C THR A 37 -42.43 -9.76 -9.61
N ALA A 38 -41.14 -10.09 -9.83
CA ALA A 38 -40.40 -11.01 -8.97
C ALA A 38 -40.25 -10.47 -7.53
N MET A 39 -39.94 -9.18 -7.37
CA MET A 39 -39.85 -8.57 -6.03
C MET A 39 -41.20 -8.44 -5.32
N THR A 40 -42.28 -8.14 -6.05
CA THR A 40 -43.65 -8.10 -5.48
C THR A 40 -44.10 -9.50 -5.05
N LEU A 41 -43.83 -10.52 -5.87
CA LEU A 41 -44.14 -11.90 -5.56
C LEU A 41 -43.33 -12.43 -4.37
N ALA A 42 -42.09 -11.96 -4.18
CA ALA A 42 -41.28 -12.26 -3.00
C ALA A 42 -41.88 -11.66 -1.72
N LEU A 43 -42.27 -10.38 -1.75
CA LEU A 43 -42.93 -9.72 -0.62
C LEU A 43 -44.25 -10.44 -0.23
N ALA A 44 -45.04 -10.84 -1.23
CA ALA A 44 -46.26 -11.62 -1.02
C ALA A 44 -45.96 -13.01 -0.43
N SER A 45 -44.99 -13.73 -0.99
CA SER A 45 -44.58 -15.07 -0.52
C SER A 45 -43.99 -15.06 0.89
N ALA A 46 -43.34 -13.97 1.30
CA ALA A 46 -42.85 -13.75 2.66
C ALA A 46 -43.96 -13.32 3.66
N GLY A 47 -45.18 -13.07 3.19
CA GLY A 47 -46.38 -12.89 4.01
C GLY A 47 -47.02 -11.50 4.01
N ALA A 48 -46.60 -10.57 3.13
CA ALA A 48 -47.21 -9.24 3.02
C ALA A 48 -48.46 -9.23 2.11
N ASP A 49 -49.46 -8.42 2.43
CA ASP A 49 -50.51 -8.05 1.47
C ASP A 49 -50.04 -6.88 0.59
N ILE A 50 -50.44 -6.87 -0.69
CA ILE A 50 -49.88 -5.98 -1.72
C ILE A 50 -50.90 -4.93 -2.14
N LEU A 51 -50.47 -3.66 -2.14
CA LEU A 51 -51.16 -2.51 -2.71
C LEU A 51 -50.36 -2.02 -3.91
N SER A 52 -50.82 -2.38 -5.10
CA SER A 52 -50.07 -2.18 -6.34
C SER A 52 -50.52 -0.91 -7.05
N ILE A 53 -49.57 -0.04 -7.39
CA ILE A 53 -49.79 1.19 -8.18
C ILE A 53 -49.32 0.93 -9.62
N GLU A 54 -50.28 0.96 -10.55
CA GLU A 54 -50.15 0.39 -11.90
C GLU A 54 -50.60 1.37 -12.97
N LEU A 55 -49.97 1.33 -14.15
CA LEU A 55 -50.39 2.14 -15.28
C LEU A 55 -51.80 1.72 -15.74
N PRO A 56 -52.76 2.65 -15.97
CA PRO A 56 -54.11 2.32 -16.41
C PRO A 56 -54.21 1.53 -17.73
N ALA A 57 -53.12 1.48 -18.52
CA ALA A 57 -53.05 0.79 -19.80
C ALA A 57 -52.47 -0.64 -19.73
N ASP A 58 -51.85 -1.06 -18.62
CA ASP A 58 -51.15 -2.36 -18.50
C ASP A 58 -52.08 -3.49 -18.01
N SER A 59 -53.24 -3.62 -18.66
CA SER A 59 -54.28 -4.58 -18.22
C SER A 59 -53.82 -6.05 -18.25
N THR A 60 -52.81 -6.39 -19.05
CA THR A 60 -52.20 -7.73 -19.09
C THR A 60 -51.23 -7.95 -17.92
N GLY A 61 -50.36 -6.97 -17.61
CA GLY A 61 -49.50 -7.02 -16.43
C GLY A 61 -50.32 -7.11 -15.14
N SER A 62 -51.38 -6.30 -15.02
CA SER A 62 -52.34 -6.33 -13.92
C SER A 62 -52.92 -7.73 -13.68
N GLN A 63 -53.36 -8.41 -14.75
CA GLN A 63 -53.97 -9.75 -14.66
C GLN A 63 -52.95 -10.83 -14.30
N ASN A 64 -51.76 -10.80 -14.89
CA ASN A 64 -50.70 -11.77 -14.61
C ASN A 64 -50.24 -11.70 -13.15
N MET A 65 -50.04 -10.49 -12.62
CA MET A 65 -49.65 -10.29 -11.23
C MET A 65 -50.78 -10.68 -10.25
N ALA A 66 -52.04 -10.39 -10.57
CA ALA A 66 -53.18 -10.86 -9.78
C ALA A 66 -53.24 -12.41 -9.70
N ALA A 67 -53.00 -13.09 -10.83
CA ALA A 67 -52.95 -14.55 -10.88
C ALA A 67 -51.75 -15.14 -10.12
N ALA A 68 -50.60 -14.45 -10.11
CA ALA A 68 -49.41 -14.87 -9.35
C ALA A 68 -49.59 -14.67 -7.84
N ILE A 69 -50.04 -13.49 -7.40
CA ILE A 69 -50.23 -13.20 -5.97
C ILE A 69 -51.35 -14.08 -5.37
N ALA A 70 -52.41 -14.39 -6.13
CA ALA A 70 -53.45 -15.33 -5.68
C ALA A 70 -52.89 -16.71 -5.28
N GLN A 71 -51.81 -17.19 -5.89
CA GLN A 71 -51.16 -18.47 -5.55
C GLN A 71 -50.41 -18.41 -4.20
N THR A 72 -49.99 -17.23 -3.75
CA THR A 72 -49.37 -17.03 -2.42
C THR A 72 -50.39 -17.00 -1.28
N GLY A 73 -51.69 -16.95 -1.58
CA GLY A 73 -52.76 -16.77 -0.60
C GLY A 73 -52.83 -15.37 0.02
N ARG A 74 -52.06 -14.40 -0.49
CA ARG A 74 -52.12 -12.98 -0.07
C ARG A 74 -53.16 -12.19 -0.83
N LYS A 75 -53.52 -11.02 -0.29
CA LYS A 75 -54.41 -10.06 -0.95
C LYS A 75 -53.60 -9.15 -1.88
N LEU A 76 -54.16 -8.87 -3.04
CA LEU A 76 -53.76 -7.78 -3.92
C LEU A 76 -54.91 -6.76 -3.97
N THR A 77 -54.58 -5.48 -3.89
CA THR A 77 -55.48 -4.37 -4.29
C THR A 77 -54.75 -3.52 -5.32
N GLN A 78 -55.41 -3.19 -6.44
CA GLN A 78 -54.79 -2.57 -7.61
C GLN A 78 -55.32 -1.14 -7.78
N TYR A 79 -54.39 -0.19 -7.85
CA TYR A 79 -54.67 1.22 -8.03
C TYR A 79 -54.11 1.68 -9.37
N HIS A 80 -54.99 1.82 -10.35
CA HIS A 80 -54.63 2.45 -11.61
C HIS A 80 -54.29 3.93 -11.35
N CYS A 81 -53.07 4.31 -11.72
CA CYS A 81 -52.51 5.65 -11.61
C CYS A 81 -51.28 5.82 -12.52
N ASP A 82 -51.19 6.91 -13.29
CA ASP A 82 -49.95 7.29 -13.94
C ASP A 82 -49.01 8.00 -12.96
N VAL A 83 -47.89 7.34 -12.63
CA VAL A 83 -46.90 7.86 -11.68
C VAL A 83 -46.19 9.13 -12.18
N ARG A 84 -46.31 9.48 -13.46
CA ARG A 84 -45.69 10.67 -14.06
C ARG A 84 -46.32 11.99 -13.59
N ASP A 85 -47.62 12.02 -13.29
CA ASP A 85 -48.24 13.22 -12.69
C ASP A 85 -48.19 13.14 -11.16
N PRO A 86 -47.43 14.02 -10.48
CA PRO A 86 -47.44 14.11 -9.02
C PRO A 86 -48.83 14.37 -8.43
N LYS A 87 -49.75 15.01 -9.16
CA LYS A 87 -51.11 15.28 -8.67
C LYS A 87 -51.93 14.00 -8.62
N GLU A 88 -51.91 13.22 -9.72
CA GLU A 88 -52.58 11.92 -9.79
C GLU A 88 -51.99 10.94 -8.78
N LEU A 89 -50.66 10.89 -8.67
CA LEU A 89 -49.95 10.04 -7.70
C LEU A 89 -50.30 10.40 -6.25
N ARG A 90 -50.30 11.70 -5.87
CA ARG A 90 -50.72 12.12 -4.52
C ARG A 90 -52.21 11.84 -4.27
N ALA A 91 -53.07 11.99 -5.26
CA ALA A 91 -54.48 11.60 -5.16
C ALA A 91 -54.67 10.06 -5.06
N CYS A 92 -53.78 9.27 -5.64
CA CYS A 92 -53.74 7.81 -5.49
C CYS A 92 -53.43 7.41 -4.04
N TYR A 93 -52.38 7.96 -3.43
CA TYR A 93 -52.08 7.75 -2.00
C TYR A 93 -53.25 8.20 -1.10
N GLN A 94 -53.90 9.32 -1.42
CA GLN A 94 -55.09 9.76 -0.67
C GLN A 94 -56.26 8.76 -0.74
N ARG A 95 -56.47 8.08 -1.88
CA ARG A 95 -57.46 6.98 -1.98
C ARG A 95 -57.07 5.79 -1.10
N ILE A 96 -55.82 5.34 -1.17
CA ILE A 96 -55.30 4.23 -0.35
C ILE A 96 -55.52 4.50 1.14
N TRP A 97 -55.23 5.72 1.61
CA TRP A 97 -55.44 6.12 3.01
C TRP A 97 -56.93 6.30 3.37
N ALA A 98 -57.76 6.81 2.46
CA ALA A 98 -59.21 6.96 2.68
C ALA A 98 -59.96 5.62 2.75
N GLU A 99 -59.46 4.60 2.05
CA GLU A 99 -59.96 3.21 2.11
C GLU A 99 -59.53 2.48 3.39
N GLY A 100 -58.74 3.13 4.26
CA GLY A 100 -58.37 2.64 5.59
C GLY A 100 -57.14 1.75 5.64
N PHE A 101 -56.39 1.63 4.54
CA PHE A 101 -55.15 0.86 4.51
C PHE A 101 -54.06 1.51 5.36
N ARG A 102 -53.18 0.67 5.94
CA ARG A 102 -52.07 1.08 6.81
C ARG A 102 -50.82 0.33 6.41
N ALA A 103 -50.07 0.88 5.44
CA ALA A 103 -48.86 0.24 4.93
C ALA A 103 -47.69 0.27 5.95
N ASP A 104 -46.75 -0.63 5.73
CA ASP A 104 -45.51 -0.81 6.49
C ASP A 104 -44.26 -0.72 5.59
N ILE A 105 -44.41 -1.05 4.30
CA ILE A 105 -43.34 -1.15 3.30
C ILE A 105 -43.73 -0.33 2.06
N LEU A 106 -42.78 0.38 1.46
CA LEU A 106 -42.85 0.97 0.13
C LEU A 106 -41.73 0.41 -0.75
N LEU A 107 -42.07 -0.15 -1.91
CA LEU A 107 -41.13 -0.56 -2.95
C LEU A 107 -41.30 0.32 -4.20
N ASN A 108 -40.34 1.22 -4.44
CA ASN A 108 -40.31 2.06 -5.63
C ASN A 108 -39.55 1.36 -6.76
N CYS A 109 -40.27 0.52 -7.51
CA CYS A 109 -39.72 -0.23 -8.66
C CYS A 109 -40.11 0.35 -10.04
N ALA A 110 -41.00 1.37 -10.09
CA ALA A 110 -41.30 2.06 -11.33
C ALA A 110 -40.02 2.67 -11.93
N GLY A 111 -39.81 2.44 -13.24
CA GLY A 111 -38.63 2.97 -13.92
C GLY A 111 -38.64 2.74 -15.42
N VAL A 112 -38.10 3.72 -16.16
CA VAL A 112 -37.95 3.68 -17.62
C VAL A 112 -36.53 4.05 -18.03
N GLN A 113 -36.13 3.58 -19.21
CA GLN A 113 -34.87 3.90 -19.88
C GLN A 113 -35.15 4.41 -21.30
N ARG A 114 -34.28 5.30 -21.78
CA ARG A 114 -34.15 5.71 -23.19
C ARG A 114 -32.68 5.65 -23.60
N ARG A 115 -32.44 5.46 -24.91
CA ARG A 115 -31.09 5.30 -25.47
C ARG A 115 -30.95 6.03 -26.81
N ALA A 116 -30.32 7.19 -26.76
CA ALA A 116 -29.98 8.05 -27.89
C ALA A 116 -28.54 8.60 -27.68
N GLU A 117 -27.88 9.16 -28.70
CA GLU A 117 -26.63 9.91 -28.42
C GLU A 117 -26.92 11.09 -27.49
N ALA A 118 -25.89 11.57 -26.78
CA ALA A 118 -26.08 12.62 -25.76
C ALA A 118 -26.64 13.94 -26.31
N VAL A 119 -26.53 14.17 -27.62
CA VAL A 119 -27.06 15.32 -28.36
C VAL A 119 -28.43 15.08 -29.03
N ASP A 120 -28.91 13.83 -29.05
CA ASP A 120 -30.11 13.42 -29.79
C ASP A 120 -31.33 13.17 -28.87
N PHE A 121 -31.16 13.24 -27.54
CA PHE A 121 -32.28 13.14 -26.59
C PHE A 121 -33.20 14.36 -26.72
N THR A 122 -34.50 14.13 -26.92
CA THR A 122 -35.50 15.20 -26.89
C THR A 122 -35.91 15.55 -25.45
N ASP A 123 -36.41 16.77 -25.24
CA ASP A 123 -36.89 17.21 -23.93
C ASP A 123 -37.95 16.27 -23.37
N GLU A 124 -38.85 15.73 -24.20
CA GLU A 124 -39.88 14.77 -23.77
C GLU A 124 -39.30 13.43 -23.33
N GLU A 125 -38.16 12.99 -23.87
CA GLU A 125 -37.48 11.78 -23.40
C GLU A 125 -36.73 12.01 -22.08
N ILE A 126 -36.16 13.20 -21.90
CA ILE A 126 -35.50 13.63 -20.66
C ILE A 126 -36.54 13.74 -19.53
N ASP A 127 -37.62 14.49 -19.76
CA ASP A 127 -38.73 14.65 -18.82
C ASP A 127 -39.36 13.30 -18.47
N LEU A 128 -39.63 12.43 -19.46
CA LEU A 128 -40.18 11.09 -19.20
C LEU A 128 -39.29 10.26 -18.25
N VAL A 129 -37.97 10.32 -18.41
CA VAL A 129 -37.02 9.59 -17.57
C VAL A 129 -36.93 10.20 -16.18
N LEU A 130 -36.92 11.53 -16.05
CA LEU A 130 -36.84 12.21 -14.75
C LEU A 130 -38.15 12.13 -13.95
N ASP A 131 -39.29 12.27 -14.61
CA ASP A 131 -40.62 12.21 -13.99
C ASP A 131 -40.90 10.81 -13.40
N VAL A 132 -40.61 9.73 -14.16
CA VAL A 132 -40.79 8.37 -13.65
C VAL A 132 -39.71 8.00 -12.62
N ASN A 133 -38.42 8.19 -12.93
CA ASN A 133 -37.37 7.60 -12.09
C ASN A 133 -37.12 8.42 -10.82
N VAL A 134 -37.19 9.75 -10.88
CA VAL A 134 -36.80 10.66 -9.79
C VAL A 134 -38.03 11.23 -9.08
N LYS A 135 -38.90 11.91 -9.82
CA LYS A 135 -40.03 12.70 -9.28
C LYS A 135 -41.09 11.80 -8.66
N ALA A 136 -41.50 10.72 -9.33
CA ALA A 136 -42.45 9.75 -8.78
C ALA A 136 -41.91 9.04 -7.53
N THR A 137 -40.61 8.70 -7.50
CA THR A 137 -39.92 8.13 -6.34
C THR A 137 -39.95 9.12 -5.16
N LEU A 138 -39.59 10.38 -5.39
CA LEU A 138 -39.61 11.44 -4.37
C LEU A 138 -41.02 11.65 -3.80
N VAL A 139 -42.04 11.72 -4.66
CA VAL A 139 -43.44 11.90 -4.28
C VAL A 139 -43.97 10.69 -3.50
N SER A 140 -43.62 9.47 -3.92
CA SER A 140 -44.02 8.23 -3.25
C SER A 140 -43.43 8.14 -1.84
N CYS A 141 -42.13 8.41 -1.68
CA CYS A 141 -41.49 8.48 -0.36
C CYS A 141 -42.18 9.51 0.55
N GLN A 142 -42.53 10.69 0.02
CA GLN A 142 -43.24 11.72 0.79
C GLN A 142 -44.64 11.29 1.23
N GLU A 143 -45.50 10.77 0.34
CA GLU A 143 -46.87 10.39 0.71
C GLU A 143 -46.95 9.12 1.58
N PHE A 144 -45.94 8.25 1.51
CA PHE A 144 -45.77 7.13 2.44
C PHE A 144 -45.25 7.57 3.81
N ALA A 145 -44.25 8.44 3.87
CA ALA A 145 -43.67 8.88 5.13
C ALA A 145 -44.61 9.78 5.95
N LYS A 146 -45.40 10.67 5.31
CA LYS A 146 -46.34 11.58 5.98
C LYS A 146 -47.20 10.94 7.08
N PRO A 147 -48.03 9.91 6.81
CA PRO A 147 -48.85 9.28 7.84
C PRO A 147 -48.02 8.56 8.90
N LEU A 148 -46.91 7.91 8.52
CA LEU A 148 -46.03 7.22 9.46
C LEU A 148 -45.38 8.20 10.46
N LEU A 149 -44.85 9.32 9.97
CA LEU A 149 -44.28 10.39 10.79
C LEU A 149 -45.34 11.06 11.69
N ALA A 150 -46.56 11.28 11.18
CA ALA A 150 -47.66 11.86 11.95
C ALA A 150 -48.21 10.93 13.04
N GLU A 151 -48.12 9.61 12.86
CA GLU A 151 -48.56 8.60 13.83
C GLU A 151 -47.42 8.02 14.70
N GLY A 152 -46.16 8.44 14.48
CA GLY A 152 -44.99 7.87 15.17
C GLY A 152 -44.74 6.39 14.85
N ARG A 153 -45.10 5.94 13.65
CA ARG A 153 -44.98 4.54 13.21
C ARG A 153 -43.67 4.30 12.44
N PRO A 154 -42.99 3.17 12.68
CA PRO A 154 -41.88 2.75 11.85
C PRO A 154 -42.34 2.26 10.46
N GLY A 155 -41.41 2.25 9.50
CA GLY A 155 -41.66 1.72 8.15
C GLY A 155 -40.38 1.49 7.35
N LYS A 156 -40.51 0.78 6.23
CA LYS A 156 -39.40 0.43 5.32
C LYS A 156 -39.65 1.04 3.94
N ILE A 157 -38.66 1.70 3.36
CA ILE A 157 -38.67 2.20 1.98
C ILE A 157 -37.53 1.51 1.23
N ILE A 158 -37.82 1.00 0.03
CA ILE A 158 -36.85 0.33 -0.86
C ILE A 158 -36.95 0.99 -2.23
N ASN A 159 -35.90 1.71 -2.63
CA ASN A 159 -35.82 2.35 -3.95
C ASN A 159 -34.98 1.50 -4.92
N ILE A 160 -35.38 1.40 -6.19
CA ILE A 160 -34.60 0.68 -7.20
C ILE A 160 -33.69 1.64 -7.97
N ALA A 161 -32.39 1.56 -7.69
CA ALA A 161 -31.33 2.31 -8.37
C ALA A 161 -30.90 1.58 -9.66
N SER A 162 -29.59 1.46 -9.93
CA SER A 162 -28.99 0.65 -11.00
C SER A 162 -27.48 0.54 -10.80
N ILE A 163 -26.87 -0.57 -11.23
CA ILE A 163 -25.40 -0.70 -11.33
C ILE A 163 -24.75 0.45 -12.11
N ILE A 164 -25.47 1.10 -13.03
CA ILE A 164 -24.97 2.26 -13.79
C ILE A 164 -24.58 3.43 -12.87
N ARG A 165 -25.03 3.46 -11.60
CA ARG A 165 -24.47 4.36 -10.57
C ARG A 165 -23.18 3.82 -9.91
N PHE A 166 -23.02 2.51 -9.75
CA PHE A 166 -21.73 1.92 -9.34
C PHE A 166 -20.64 2.20 -10.38
N VAL A 167 -21.02 2.33 -11.66
CA VAL A 167 -20.18 2.88 -12.73
C VAL A 167 -20.06 4.42 -12.63
N PHE A 168 -19.86 4.96 -11.42
CA PHE A 168 -19.69 6.41 -11.19
C PHE A 168 -18.44 6.97 -11.90
N PHE A 169 -17.46 6.10 -12.19
CA PHE A 169 -16.23 6.41 -12.91
C PHE A 169 -16.33 6.26 -14.45
N ILE A 170 -17.42 5.72 -15.01
CA ILE A 170 -17.56 5.56 -16.47
C ILE A 170 -19.00 5.88 -16.91
N GLY A 171 -19.22 7.13 -17.36
CA GLY A 171 -20.52 7.59 -17.83
C GLY A 171 -21.12 6.69 -18.91
N GLY A 172 -22.29 6.12 -18.62
CA GLY A 172 -22.96 5.15 -19.49
C GLY A 172 -23.28 5.73 -20.88
N LYS A 173 -22.59 5.25 -21.92
CA LYS A 173 -22.75 5.74 -23.29
C LYS A 173 -24.18 5.58 -23.81
N ASN A 174 -24.69 6.67 -24.39
CA ASN A 174 -26.02 6.83 -24.95
C ASN A 174 -27.19 6.76 -23.94
N ILE A 175 -26.96 6.86 -22.63
CA ILE A 175 -28.03 6.71 -21.61
C ILE A 175 -28.01 7.83 -20.55
N THR A 176 -27.57 9.04 -20.94
CA THR A 176 -27.27 10.16 -20.03
C THR A 176 -28.41 10.52 -19.06
N PRO A 177 -29.68 10.71 -19.49
CA PRO A 177 -30.76 11.02 -18.56
C PRO A 177 -31.07 9.88 -17.60
N TYR A 178 -30.91 8.62 -18.04
CA TYR A 178 -31.11 7.45 -17.19
C TYR A 178 -30.03 7.37 -16.10
N ALA A 179 -28.75 7.52 -16.48
CA ALA A 179 -27.63 7.54 -15.54
C ALA A 179 -27.80 8.65 -14.49
N ALA A 180 -28.12 9.87 -14.92
CA ALA A 180 -28.42 11.00 -14.03
C ALA A 180 -29.59 10.68 -13.08
N SER A 181 -30.68 10.10 -13.60
CA SER A 181 -31.86 9.76 -12.79
C SER A 181 -31.57 8.72 -11.69
N LYS A 182 -30.80 7.68 -12.00
CA LYS A 182 -30.38 6.67 -11.01
C LYS A 182 -29.30 7.22 -10.06
N GLY A 183 -28.52 8.21 -10.52
CA GLY A 183 -27.75 9.12 -9.68
C GLY A 183 -28.61 9.76 -8.59
N ALA A 184 -29.64 10.52 -8.99
CA ALA A 184 -30.53 11.23 -8.08
C ALA A 184 -31.25 10.31 -7.07
N VAL A 185 -31.74 9.14 -7.51
CA VAL A 185 -32.43 8.17 -6.65
C VAL A 185 -31.57 7.70 -5.46
N LEU A 186 -30.26 7.45 -5.65
CA LEU A 186 -29.41 7.11 -4.51
C LEU A 186 -29.23 8.28 -3.54
N GLN A 187 -29.02 9.50 -4.07
CA GLN A 187 -28.80 10.67 -3.22
C GLN A 187 -30.05 11.02 -2.40
N MET A 188 -31.23 10.85 -2.99
CA MET A 188 -32.52 10.92 -2.29
C MET A 188 -32.65 9.84 -1.21
N THR A 189 -32.22 8.60 -1.48
CA THR A 189 -32.26 7.51 -0.49
C THR A 189 -31.37 7.81 0.71
N LYS A 190 -30.17 8.35 0.49
CA LYS A 190 -29.27 8.84 1.56
C LYS A 190 -29.91 9.98 2.36
N ALA A 191 -30.46 11.00 1.69
CA ALA A 191 -31.12 12.13 2.35
C ALA A 191 -32.32 11.69 3.22
N PHE A 192 -33.24 10.90 2.67
CA PHE A 192 -34.40 10.38 3.41
C PHE A 192 -34.01 9.50 4.60
N SER A 193 -32.89 8.77 4.51
CA SER A 193 -32.36 8.00 5.64
C SER A 193 -31.91 8.92 6.76
N ASN A 194 -31.06 9.90 6.44
CA ASN A 194 -30.57 10.88 7.43
C ASN A 194 -31.71 11.67 8.08
N GLU A 195 -32.77 11.99 7.33
CA GLU A 195 -33.93 12.70 7.87
C GLU A 195 -34.87 11.83 8.73
N TRP A 196 -35.08 10.55 8.40
CA TRP A 196 -36.20 9.76 8.97
C TRP A 196 -35.77 8.51 9.76
N ALA A 197 -34.48 8.13 9.77
CA ALA A 197 -33.95 6.99 10.52
C ALA A 197 -34.28 7.07 12.03
N GLU A 198 -33.98 8.22 12.66
CA GLU A 198 -34.29 8.48 14.07
C GLU A 198 -35.80 8.42 14.37
N LYS A 199 -36.64 8.57 13.34
CA LYS A 199 -38.11 8.57 13.40
C LYS A 199 -38.69 7.19 13.08
N GLY A 200 -37.85 6.17 12.95
CA GLY A 200 -38.22 4.77 12.69
C GLY A 200 -38.53 4.42 11.23
N ILE A 201 -38.32 5.34 10.29
CA ILE A 201 -38.51 5.07 8.86
C ILE A 201 -37.15 4.89 8.20
N GLN A 202 -36.88 3.66 7.77
CA GLN A 202 -35.60 3.28 7.17
C GLN A 202 -35.73 3.28 5.64
N CYS A 203 -34.77 3.92 4.95
CA CYS A 203 -34.77 4.04 3.50
C CYS A 203 -33.53 3.34 2.92
N ASN A 204 -33.74 2.33 2.08
CA ASN A 204 -32.70 1.51 1.47
C ASN A 204 -32.83 1.51 -0.05
N CYS A 205 -31.83 0.96 -0.74
CA CYS A 205 -31.92 0.78 -2.19
C CYS A 205 -31.15 -0.41 -2.73
N ILE A 206 -31.79 -1.06 -3.71
CA ILE A 206 -31.22 -2.19 -4.47
C ILE A 206 -30.62 -1.62 -5.75
N HIS A 207 -29.45 -2.14 -6.14
CA HIS A 207 -28.74 -1.77 -7.37
C HIS A 207 -28.69 -2.98 -8.32
N PRO A 208 -29.71 -3.19 -9.18
CA PRO A 208 -29.68 -4.28 -10.15
C PRO A 208 -28.54 -4.10 -11.17
N GLY A 209 -27.83 -5.19 -11.43
CA GLY A 209 -26.87 -5.37 -12.51
C GLY A 209 -27.53 -5.51 -13.90
N TYR A 210 -26.93 -6.32 -14.76
CA TYR A 210 -27.52 -6.71 -16.04
C TYR A 210 -28.48 -7.88 -15.86
N PHE A 211 -29.78 -7.59 -15.80
CA PHE A 211 -30.85 -8.58 -15.59
C PHE A 211 -31.65 -8.87 -16.86
N LYS A 212 -32.16 -10.10 -17.00
CA LYS A 212 -33.08 -10.51 -18.08
C LYS A 212 -34.46 -9.91 -17.82
N THR A 213 -34.88 -8.97 -18.65
CA THR A 213 -36.17 -8.26 -18.55
C THR A 213 -36.67 -7.91 -19.95
N PRO A 214 -37.98 -7.62 -20.14
CA PRO A 214 -38.49 -7.14 -21.44
C PRO A 214 -37.80 -5.87 -21.98
N MET A 215 -37.19 -5.06 -21.11
CA MET A 215 -36.42 -3.87 -21.49
C MET A 215 -35.01 -4.22 -22.03
N THR A 216 -34.47 -5.37 -21.62
CA THR A 216 -33.10 -5.81 -21.94
C THR A 216 -33.03 -6.96 -22.94
N THR A 217 -34.12 -7.69 -23.21
CA THR A 217 -34.15 -8.86 -24.13
C THR A 217 -33.41 -8.63 -25.44
N GLN A 218 -33.58 -7.47 -26.10
CA GLN A 218 -32.89 -7.18 -27.36
C GLN A 218 -31.37 -7.35 -27.25
N TYR A 219 -30.76 -6.98 -26.13
CA TYR A 219 -29.32 -7.04 -25.90
C TYR A 219 -28.79 -8.46 -25.69
N SER A 220 -29.66 -9.44 -25.40
CA SER A 220 -29.29 -10.86 -25.28
C SER A 220 -29.79 -11.74 -26.43
N THR A 221 -30.66 -11.22 -27.32
CA THR A 221 -31.25 -12.01 -28.43
C THR A 221 -30.98 -11.47 -29.84
N ASP A 222 -30.69 -10.18 -30.02
CA ASP A 222 -30.38 -9.61 -31.33
C ASP A 222 -28.88 -9.77 -31.65
N PRO A 223 -28.49 -10.44 -32.76
CA PRO A 223 -27.09 -10.54 -33.19
C PRO A 223 -26.36 -9.19 -33.29
N LYS A 224 -27.08 -8.09 -33.54
CA LYS A 224 -26.53 -6.72 -33.54
C LYS A 224 -25.85 -6.33 -32.23
N TYR A 225 -26.30 -6.89 -31.10
CA TYR A 225 -25.76 -6.59 -29.77
C TYR A 225 -24.90 -7.74 -29.19
N LYS A 226 -24.51 -8.73 -30.01
CA LYS A 226 -23.71 -9.89 -29.57
C LYS A 226 -22.46 -9.47 -28.77
N ASP A 227 -21.70 -8.50 -29.25
CA ASP A 227 -20.47 -8.08 -28.57
C ASP A 227 -20.74 -7.42 -27.20
N PHE A 228 -21.91 -6.79 -27.04
CA PHE A 228 -22.37 -6.23 -25.77
C PHE A 228 -22.94 -7.31 -24.83
N ASN A 229 -23.63 -8.32 -25.36
CA ASN A 229 -24.00 -9.52 -24.62
C ASN A 229 -22.78 -10.23 -24.06
N ASP A 230 -21.78 -10.49 -24.90
CA ASP A 230 -20.59 -11.25 -24.54
C ASP A 230 -19.71 -10.45 -23.57
N TYR A 231 -19.65 -9.12 -23.71
CA TYR A 231 -19.09 -8.20 -22.71
C TYR A 231 -19.80 -8.29 -21.35
N ILE A 232 -21.13 -8.43 -21.31
CA ILE A 232 -21.91 -8.60 -20.08
C ILE A 232 -21.68 -9.97 -19.44
N LEU A 233 -21.63 -11.04 -20.24
CA LEU A 233 -21.36 -12.39 -19.76
C LEU A 233 -19.95 -12.50 -19.16
N THR A 234 -18.93 -12.12 -19.92
CA THR A 234 -17.51 -12.25 -19.53
C THR A 234 -17.11 -11.44 -18.29
N ARG A 235 -17.74 -10.27 -18.04
CA ARG A 235 -17.47 -9.44 -16.85
C ARG A 235 -18.22 -9.87 -15.59
N THR A 236 -19.26 -10.71 -15.73
CA THR A 236 -20.10 -11.19 -14.63
C THR A 236 -19.58 -12.54 -14.18
N PRO A 237 -19.05 -12.73 -12.95
CA PRO A 237 -18.41 -13.99 -12.53
C PRO A 237 -19.32 -15.23 -12.57
N ALA A 238 -20.64 -15.04 -12.46
CA ALA A 238 -21.62 -16.11 -12.67
C ALA A 238 -21.82 -16.52 -14.15
N ASN A 239 -21.13 -15.86 -15.09
CA ASN A 239 -21.19 -16.01 -16.55
C ASN A 239 -22.63 -16.04 -17.13
N ARG A 240 -23.54 -15.29 -16.51
CA ARG A 240 -24.94 -15.13 -16.92
C ARG A 240 -25.42 -13.71 -16.65
N TRP A 241 -26.44 -13.29 -17.41
CA TRP A 241 -27.33 -12.22 -16.98
C TRP A 241 -28.08 -12.65 -15.71
N GLY A 242 -28.31 -11.72 -14.78
CA GLY A 242 -29.16 -11.96 -13.61
C GLY A 242 -30.59 -12.29 -14.01
N ASP A 243 -31.24 -13.14 -13.24
CA ASP A 243 -32.64 -13.50 -13.39
C ASP A 243 -33.44 -12.73 -12.32
N PRO A 244 -34.66 -12.21 -12.61
CA PRO A 244 -35.42 -11.38 -11.66
C PRO A 244 -35.57 -11.99 -10.25
N GLU A 245 -35.56 -13.32 -10.19
CA GLU A 245 -35.57 -14.16 -8.99
C GLU A 245 -34.36 -13.93 -8.06
N ASP A 246 -33.19 -13.56 -8.58
CA ASP A 246 -31.98 -13.29 -7.76
C ASP A 246 -32.18 -12.10 -6.79
N LEU A 247 -33.16 -11.21 -7.05
CA LEU A 247 -33.46 -10.06 -6.19
C LEU A 247 -34.40 -10.38 -5.02
N GLN A 248 -35.00 -11.58 -4.98
CA GLN A 248 -36.04 -11.90 -4.00
C GLN A 248 -35.53 -11.89 -2.56
N GLY A 249 -34.35 -12.46 -2.31
CA GLY A 249 -33.73 -12.44 -0.98
C GLY A 249 -33.41 -11.02 -0.48
N ALA A 250 -32.88 -10.17 -1.37
CA ALA A 250 -32.53 -8.79 -1.05
C ALA A 250 -33.76 -7.93 -0.69
N VAL A 251 -34.86 -8.04 -1.45
CA VAL A 251 -36.07 -7.26 -1.16
C VAL A 251 -36.78 -7.75 0.10
N ILE A 252 -36.79 -9.06 0.38
CA ILE A 252 -37.33 -9.61 1.64
C ILE A 252 -36.50 -9.09 2.82
N PHE A 253 -35.17 -9.22 2.77
CA PHE A 253 -34.28 -8.75 3.85
C PHE A 253 -34.52 -7.27 4.19
N LEU A 254 -34.49 -6.39 3.19
CA LEU A 254 -34.68 -4.94 3.36
C LEU A 254 -36.10 -4.54 3.78
N ALA A 255 -37.12 -5.36 3.50
CA ALA A 255 -38.50 -5.15 3.96
C ALA A 255 -38.77 -5.72 5.37
N SER A 256 -37.92 -6.63 5.83
CA SER A 256 -38.08 -7.39 7.07
C SER A 256 -37.45 -6.73 8.29
N LYS A 257 -37.54 -7.37 9.46
CA LYS A 257 -36.85 -6.92 10.68
C LYS A 257 -35.37 -7.25 10.71
N ALA A 258 -34.92 -8.19 9.88
CA ALA A 258 -33.50 -8.52 9.77
C ALA A 258 -32.64 -7.31 9.35
N SER A 259 -33.25 -6.32 8.69
CA SER A 259 -32.60 -5.07 8.29
C SER A 259 -32.75 -3.91 9.30
N ASP A 260 -33.33 -4.08 10.49
CA ASP A 260 -33.71 -2.95 11.40
C ASP A 260 -32.55 -2.01 11.83
N TYR A 261 -31.28 -2.39 11.65
CA TYR A 261 -30.09 -1.54 11.89
C TYR A 261 -29.32 -1.15 10.59
N PHE A 262 -29.72 -1.69 9.44
CA PHE A 262 -28.93 -1.67 8.20
C PHE A 262 -29.32 -0.54 7.25
N PHE A 263 -28.52 0.51 7.12
CA PHE A 263 -28.73 1.57 6.13
C PHE A 263 -28.02 1.24 4.81
N ILE A 264 -28.61 0.33 4.04
CA ILE A 264 -27.99 -0.22 2.84
C ILE A 264 -28.27 0.66 1.62
N TYR A 265 -27.24 1.44 1.31
CA TYR A 265 -27.14 2.25 0.10
C TYR A 265 -26.64 1.49 -1.13
N ALA A 266 -26.36 0.18 -1.00
CA ALA A 266 -25.77 -0.66 -2.03
C ALA A 266 -26.07 -2.16 -1.86
N ALA A 267 -27.33 -2.59 -1.95
CA ALA A 267 -27.62 -4.02 -2.17
C ALA A 267 -27.33 -4.35 -3.65
N ALA A 268 -26.09 -4.71 -3.95
CA ALA A 268 -25.60 -5.00 -5.29
C ALA A 268 -25.70 -6.50 -5.61
N ALA A 269 -26.69 -6.88 -6.42
CA ALA A 269 -26.78 -8.23 -7.00
C ALA A 269 -25.86 -8.35 -8.24
N TYR A 270 -24.56 -8.16 -8.02
CA TYR A 270 -23.51 -8.22 -9.04
C TYR A 270 -22.14 -8.40 -8.40
N ALA A 271 -21.56 -9.60 -8.55
CA ALA A 271 -20.12 -9.77 -8.47
C ALA A 271 -19.48 -9.27 -9.79
N ALA A 272 -18.20 -8.90 -9.76
CA ALA A 272 -17.47 -8.39 -10.92
C ALA A 272 -16.10 -9.05 -11.05
N ARG A 273 -15.66 -9.32 -12.28
CA ARG A 273 -14.22 -9.17 -12.60
C ARG A 273 -14.05 -7.79 -13.25
N LEU A 274 -13.13 -6.98 -12.72
CA LEU A 274 -12.73 -5.72 -13.34
C LEU A 274 -11.59 -6.00 -14.34
N PRO A 275 -11.74 -5.68 -15.64
CA PRO A 275 -10.68 -5.88 -16.61
C PRO A 275 -10.03 -4.55 -17.02
N PHE A 276 -8.75 -4.40 -16.72
CA PHE A 276 -7.84 -3.55 -17.49
C PHE A 276 -6.97 -4.46 -18.38
N GLY A 277 -6.68 -4.00 -19.61
CA GLY A 277 -5.79 -4.70 -20.55
C GLY A 277 -6.50 -5.59 -21.59
N HIS A 278 -6.19 -5.36 -22.87
CA HIS A 278 -6.52 -6.26 -23.99
C HIS A 278 -5.36 -7.23 -24.25
N ARG A 279 -5.64 -8.54 -24.41
CA ARG A 279 -5.33 -9.29 -25.65
C ARG A 279 -5.97 -10.68 -25.68
N GLU A 280 -5.74 -11.39 -26.78
CA GLU A 280 -6.54 -12.51 -27.27
C GLU A 280 -6.12 -13.88 -26.70
N GLY A 281 -7.14 -14.74 -26.58
CA GLY A 281 -7.18 -16.14 -26.14
C GLY A 281 -5.97 -17.05 -26.27
N LEU A 282 -5.90 -17.98 -25.31
CA LEU A 282 -5.68 -19.41 -25.56
C LEU A 282 -6.62 -20.22 -24.65
N ASP A 283 -7.12 -21.34 -25.16
CA ASP A 283 -8.11 -22.21 -24.50
C ASP A 283 -7.42 -23.42 -23.85
N HIS A 284 -7.71 -23.69 -22.58
CA HIS A 284 -7.44 -24.97 -21.94
C HIS A 284 -8.52 -25.32 -20.90
N GLN A 285 -9.20 -26.44 -21.14
CA GLN A 285 -10.19 -27.03 -20.25
C GLN A 285 -9.54 -27.72 -19.05
N HIS A 286 -10.15 -27.62 -17.87
CA HIS A 286 -10.24 -28.77 -16.96
C HIS A 286 -11.43 -28.66 -15.98
N HIS A 287 -11.66 -29.76 -15.27
CA HIS A 287 -12.95 -30.15 -14.70
C HIS A 287 -13.37 -29.33 -13.47
N GLY A 288 -14.59 -28.80 -13.49
CA GLY A 288 -15.23 -28.25 -12.29
C GLY A 288 -15.83 -29.35 -11.42
N GLY A 289 -15.35 -29.47 -10.17
CA GLY A 289 -16.10 -30.11 -9.10
C GLY A 289 -17.22 -29.18 -8.62
N ASN A 290 -18.39 -29.72 -8.27
CA ASN A 290 -19.53 -28.93 -7.79
C ASN A 290 -19.52 -28.85 -6.25
N PRO A 291 -19.27 -27.67 -5.64
CA PRO A 291 -19.17 -27.56 -4.18
C PRO A 291 -20.47 -27.81 -3.43
N LEU A 292 -21.64 -27.82 -4.10
CA LEU A 292 -22.88 -28.25 -3.44
C LEU A 292 -22.88 -29.73 -3.05
N LEU A 293 -22.22 -30.61 -3.82
CA LEU A 293 -22.20 -32.05 -3.51
C LEU A 293 -21.35 -32.36 -2.27
N ALA A 294 -20.26 -31.63 -2.06
CA ALA A 294 -19.45 -31.77 -0.84
C ALA A 294 -20.25 -31.34 0.42
N LEU A 295 -21.05 -30.28 0.30
CA LEU A 295 -21.91 -29.83 1.41
C LEU A 295 -23.06 -30.82 1.68
N GLU A 296 -23.59 -31.50 0.66
CA GLU A 296 -24.57 -32.57 0.83
C GLU A 296 -23.94 -33.82 1.48
N GLU A 297 -22.70 -34.20 1.13
CA GLU A 297 -21.97 -35.29 1.80
C GLU A 297 -21.60 -34.96 3.25
N GLU A 298 -21.19 -33.74 3.58
CA GLU A 298 -20.94 -33.32 4.98
C GLU A 298 -22.23 -33.35 5.83
N ILE A 299 -23.37 -32.96 5.26
CA ILE A 299 -24.67 -33.03 5.94
C ILE A 299 -25.10 -34.49 6.16
N GLU A 300 -24.95 -35.39 5.18
CA GLU A 300 -25.23 -36.82 5.41
C GLU A 300 -24.29 -37.42 6.47
N GLN A 301 -23.00 -37.07 6.49
CA GLN A 301 -22.07 -37.55 7.52
C GLN A 301 -22.42 -37.05 8.93
N LEU A 302 -22.85 -35.78 9.06
CA LEU A 302 -23.35 -35.24 10.33
C LEU A 302 -24.67 -35.90 10.77
N GLU A 303 -25.59 -36.19 9.84
CA GLU A 303 -26.83 -36.95 10.14
C GLU A 303 -26.60 -38.44 10.40
N GLU A 304 -25.46 -39.01 9.99
CA GLU A 304 -25.02 -40.37 10.35
C GLU A 304 -24.38 -40.39 11.75
N GLN A 305 -23.49 -39.44 12.06
CA GLN A 305 -22.84 -39.35 13.37
C GLN A 305 -23.85 -39.07 14.50
N VAL A 306 -24.75 -38.09 14.33
CA VAL A 306 -25.79 -37.78 15.33
C VAL A 306 -26.74 -38.96 15.56
N ARG A 307 -26.90 -39.85 14.57
CA ARG A 307 -27.67 -41.09 14.69
C ARG A 307 -26.92 -42.15 15.49
N HIS A 308 -25.63 -42.31 15.24
CA HIS A 308 -24.77 -43.24 15.98
C HIS A 308 -24.69 -42.86 17.49
N ASP A 309 -24.50 -41.57 17.79
CA ASP A 309 -24.46 -41.05 19.16
C ASP A 309 -25.80 -41.26 19.89
N ALA A 310 -26.92 -41.08 19.17
CA ALA A 310 -28.26 -41.28 19.72
C ALA A 310 -28.57 -42.76 20.03
N GLU A 311 -28.04 -43.71 19.25
CA GLU A 311 -28.18 -45.15 19.52
C GLU A 311 -27.31 -45.59 20.71
N GLU A 312 -26.08 -45.08 20.84
CA GLU A 312 -25.22 -45.35 22.01
C GLU A 312 -25.84 -44.82 23.31
N PHE A 313 -26.43 -43.62 23.27
CA PHE A 313 -27.13 -43.02 24.41
C PHE A 313 -28.38 -43.83 24.83
N GLN A 314 -29.10 -44.43 23.87
CA GLN A 314 -30.21 -45.34 24.19
C GLN A 314 -29.74 -46.66 24.81
N HIS A 315 -28.56 -47.17 24.42
CA HIS A 315 -28.06 -48.44 24.94
C HIS A 315 -27.67 -48.36 26.43
N HIS A 316 -27.16 -47.22 26.89
CA HIS A 316 -26.65 -47.06 28.25
C HIS A 316 -27.71 -46.85 29.35
N HIS A 317 -28.95 -46.47 29.02
CA HIS A 317 -29.94 -46.06 30.04
C HIS A 317 -30.94 -47.14 30.48
N HIS A 318 -30.84 -48.38 30.00
CA HIS A 318 -31.71 -49.49 30.43
C HIS A 318 -31.07 -50.40 31.49
N GLN A 319 -30.83 -49.86 32.71
CA GLN A 319 -30.64 -50.73 33.89
C GLN A 319 -30.96 -50.06 35.24
N THR A 320 -31.68 -50.84 36.07
CA THR A 320 -31.98 -50.64 37.51
C THR A 320 -32.95 -49.53 37.96
N LEU A 321 -33.94 -49.96 38.74
CA LEU A 321 -34.77 -49.18 39.68
C LEU A 321 -34.88 -50.02 40.97
N PRO A 322 -35.00 -49.38 42.15
CA PRO A 322 -36.07 -49.81 43.07
C PRO A 322 -36.79 -48.64 43.79
N THR A 323 -37.79 -48.98 44.61
CA THR A 323 -38.88 -48.10 45.09
C THR A 323 -38.88 -47.85 46.61
N SER A 324 -39.49 -46.73 47.07
CA SER A 324 -40.33 -46.63 48.30
C SER A 324 -40.86 -45.20 48.54
N TRP A 325 -41.72 -44.99 49.56
CA TRP A 325 -42.50 -43.76 49.85
C TRP A 325 -42.14 -43.12 51.22
N GLY A 326 -42.37 -41.79 51.39
CA GLY A 326 -42.39 -41.11 52.71
C GLY A 326 -42.64 -39.58 52.65
N PRO A 327 -43.41 -38.94 53.58
CA PRO A 327 -43.82 -37.51 53.48
C PRO A 327 -43.16 -36.51 54.49
N ALA A 328 -43.41 -35.21 54.28
CA ALA A 328 -42.93 -34.01 55.04
C ALA A 328 -43.92 -33.54 56.16
N PRO A 329 -43.88 -32.32 56.82
CA PRO A 329 -43.00 -31.10 56.80
C PRO A 329 -42.57 -30.68 58.26
N PRO A 330 -42.59 -29.42 58.84
CA PRO A 330 -42.56 -28.00 58.36
C PRO A 330 -41.76 -26.89 59.19
N SER A 331 -41.59 -25.69 58.59
CA SER A 331 -41.75 -24.30 59.18
C SER A 331 -40.73 -23.54 60.09
N TYR A 332 -40.79 -22.17 59.97
CA TYR A 332 -40.26 -21.04 60.81
C TYR A 332 -38.73 -20.75 60.90
N SER A 333 -38.22 -19.54 61.30
CA SER A 333 -38.46 -18.13 60.85
C SER A 333 -37.54 -17.06 61.52
N SER A 334 -37.23 -15.95 60.81
CA SER A 334 -37.03 -14.53 61.27
C SER A 334 -35.74 -14.01 61.96
N ALA A 335 -35.43 -12.71 61.68
CA ALA A 335 -34.71 -11.66 62.46
C ALA A 335 -33.17 -11.76 62.73
N ALA A 336 -32.40 -10.69 63.01
CA ALA A 336 -32.47 -9.23 62.65
C ALA A 336 -31.19 -8.43 63.09
N ALA A 337 -30.95 -7.27 62.45
CA ALA A 337 -30.20 -6.06 62.93
C ALA A 337 -28.64 -6.04 63.06
N SER A 338 -28.11 -4.79 63.01
CA SER A 338 -26.67 -4.35 62.98
C SER A 338 -26.33 -3.50 64.26
N PRO A 339 -25.31 -2.59 64.39
CA PRO A 339 -24.27 -2.03 63.46
C PRO A 339 -22.84 -1.74 64.06
N LEU A 340 -21.98 -1.01 63.29
CA LEU A 340 -20.72 -0.29 63.66
C LEU A 340 -19.44 -1.15 63.90
N THR A 341 -18.18 -0.75 63.60
CA THR A 341 -17.60 0.49 62.99
C THR A 341 -16.20 0.30 62.34
N SER A 342 -15.92 1.07 61.26
CA SER A 342 -14.63 1.70 60.83
C SER A 342 -13.33 0.94 60.44
N SER A 343 -12.73 1.45 59.35
CA SER A 343 -11.30 1.47 58.92
C SER A 343 -10.69 0.35 58.05
N ILE A 344 -10.07 0.81 56.94
CA ILE A 344 -9.42 0.23 55.73
C ILE A 344 -8.48 1.37 55.21
N PRO A 345 -7.39 1.21 54.40
CA PRO A 345 -6.81 0.07 53.63
C PRO A 345 -5.45 -0.45 54.18
N ALA A 346 -4.80 -1.56 53.77
CA ALA A 346 -4.68 -2.36 52.51
C ALA A 346 -3.54 -1.87 51.55
N THR A 347 -2.81 -2.68 50.75
CA THR A 347 -2.98 -4.10 50.32
C THR A 347 -1.65 -4.75 49.84
N SER A 348 -1.55 -6.10 49.72
CA SER A 348 -0.57 -6.85 48.89
C SER A 348 -1.19 -8.14 48.31
N ALA A 349 -0.70 -8.67 47.17
CA ALA A 349 -1.35 -9.73 46.38
C ALA A 349 -0.80 -11.16 46.57
N ALA A 350 -1.56 -12.21 46.18
CA ALA A 350 -1.09 -13.44 45.47
C ALA A 350 -2.14 -14.59 45.33
N SER A 351 -1.88 -15.48 44.34
CA SER A 351 -2.10 -16.96 44.28
C SER A 351 -3.49 -17.65 44.27
N ALA A 352 -3.89 -18.09 43.07
CA ALA A 352 -4.07 -19.49 42.60
C ALA A 352 -4.87 -20.59 43.37
N SER A 353 -5.99 -21.03 42.75
CA SER A 353 -6.34 -22.40 42.25
C SER A 353 -6.18 -23.70 43.08
N ILE A 354 -7.25 -24.55 43.14
CA ILE A 354 -7.34 -25.98 42.64
C ILE A 354 -8.52 -26.83 43.25
N SER A 355 -9.38 -27.43 42.39
CA SER A 355 -10.24 -28.66 42.57
C SER A 355 -11.35 -28.74 43.66
N PHE A 356 -12.35 -29.66 43.62
CA PHE A 356 -13.29 -30.09 42.54
C PHE A 356 -14.51 -30.88 43.15
N ILE A 357 -15.71 -30.75 42.57
CA ILE A 357 -16.96 -31.55 42.77
C ILE A 357 -17.60 -31.68 44.18
N SER A 358 -18.86 -31.21 44.31
CA SER A 358 -19.96 -32.01 44.91
C SER A 358 -21.38 -31.52 44.50
N SER A 359 -22.14 -32.37 43.80
CA SER A 359 -23.62 -32.43 43.66
C SER A 359 -24.48 -31.17 43.39
N VAL A 360 -25.28 -31.24 42.31
CA VAL A 360 -26.34 -30.27 41.92
C VAL A 360 -27.51 -30.23 42.91
N THR A 361 -27.89 -29.02 43.36
CA THR A 361 -29.28 -28.64 43.70
C THR A 361 -29.52 -27.14 43.41
N ASN A 362 -30.80 -26.73 43.26
CA ASN A 362 -31.28 -25.33 43.17
C ASN A 362 -30.84 -24.47 41.96
N THR A 363 -31.21 -24.88 40.75
CA THR A 363 -31.26 -24.00 39.55
C THR A 363 -32.20 -22.78 39.69
N SER A 364 -33.06 -22.72 40.71
CA SER A 364 -33.86 -21.53 41.03
C SER A 364 -33.09 -20.38 41.69
N ALA A 365 -31.91 -20.63 42.29
CA ALA A 365 -31.11 -19.60 42.96
C ALA A 365 -30.32 -18.73 41.96
N ALA A 366 -29.77 -19.34 40.91
CA ALA A 366 -28.99 -18.64 39.87
C ALA A 366 -29.82 -17.56 39.13
N LEU A 367 -31.10 -17.85 38.85
CA LEU A 367 -32.01 -16.90 38.21
C LEU A 367 -32.33 -15.67 39.09
N GLN A 368 -32.38 -15.84 40.42
CA GLN A 368 -32.54 -14.70 41.34
C GLN A 368 -31.24 -13.90 41.47
N SER A 369 -30.07 -14.57 41.49
CA SER A 369 -28.76 -13.91 41.48
C SER A 369 -28.58 -12.97 40.26
N LEU A 370 -28.91 -13.45 39.06
CA LEU A 370 -28.82 -12.64 37.83
C LEU A 370 -29.77 -11.44 37.85
N SER A 371 -30.99 -11.58 38.40
CA SER A 371 -31.93 -10.45 38.54
C SER A 371 -31.44 -9.39 39.54
N SER A 372 -30.73 -9.78 40.61
CA SER A 372 -30.14 -8.82 41.57
C SER A 372 -28.87 -8.16 41.04
N LEU A 373 -28.08 -8.83 40.20
CA LEU A 373 -26.91 -8.22 39.57
C LEU A 373 -27.31 -7.10 38.58
N ALA A 374 -28.35 -7.34 37.79
CA ALA A 374 -28.94 -6.33 36.90
C ALA A 374 -29.54 -5.13 37.68
N ALA A 375 -30.18 -5.38 38.83
CA ALA A 375 -30.73 -4.32 39.68
C ALA A 375 -29.63 -3.39 40.25
N ASN A 376 -28.49 -3.94 40.65
CA ASN A 376 -27.37 -3.13 41.15
C ASN A 376 -26.75 -2.24 40.05
N TYR A 377 -26.65 -2.73 38.81
CA TYR A 377 -26.17 -1.91 37.68
C TYR A 377 -27.06 -0.68 37.42
N SER A 378 -28.39 -0.86 37.49
CA SER A 378 -29.37 0.24 37.37
C SER A 378 -29.22 1.27 38.51
N SER A 379 -28.99 0.81 39.75
CA SER A 379 -28.83 1.71 40.90
C SER A 379 -27.54 2.55 40.85
N ILE A 380 -26.43 1.99 40.38
CA ILE A 380 -25.16 2.71 40.22
C ILE A 380 -25.30 3.82 39.16
N LEU A 381 -25.96 3.55 38.04
CA LEU A 381 -26.26 4.57 37.03
C LEU A 381 -27.16 5.69 37.58
N SER A 382 -28.13 5.36 38.46
CA SER A 382 -28.97 6.38 39.13
C SER A 382 -28.22 7.23 40.17
N ALA A 383 -27.15 6.69 40.78
CA ALA A 383 -26.28 7.45 41.67
C ALA A 383 -25.40 8.43 40.88
N ILE A 384 -24.84 7.99 39.75
CA ILE A 384 -23.98 8.82 38.88
C ILE A 384 -24.77 10.01 38.30
N SER A 385 -26.04 9.83 37.91
CA SER A 385 -26.87 10.94 37.43
C SER A 385 -27.29 11.94 38.53
N SER A 386 -27.24 11.54 39.81
CA SER A 386 -27.64 12.39 40.95
C SER A 386 -26.59 13.43 41.37
N VAL A 387 -25.32 13.25 40.99
CA VAL A 387 -24.23 14.16 41.37
C VAL A 387 -24.15 15.39 40.43
N ASN A 388 -24.54 15.25 39.16
CA ASN A 388 -24.54 16.37 38.20
C ASN A 388 -25.79 17.28 38.32
N ALA A 389 -26.65 17.07 39.30
CA ALA A 389 -27.91 17.79 39.48
C ALA A 389 -27.86 18.86 40.60
N THR A 390 -26.74 19.57 40.77
CA THR A 390 -26.64 20.69 41.76
C THR A 390 -25.81 21.87 41.27
N ALA A 391 -25.92 22.22 39.98
CA ALA A 391 -25.51 23.53 39.46
C ALA A 391 -26.47 24.01 38.36
N THR A 392 -26.77 25.32 38.36
CA THR A 392 -27.64 26.07 37.41
C THR A 392 -29.14 26.07 37.74
N LEU A 393 -29.61 27.11 38.45
CA LEU A 393 -31.03 27.41 38.63
C LEU A 393 -31.28 28.94 38.76
N ALA A 394 -31.58 29.60 37.64
CA ALA A 394 -32.18 30.94 37.53
C ALA A 394 -32.61 31.17 36.05
N TYR A 395 -33.90 31.13 35.69
CA TYR A 395 -34.87 32.25 35.67
C TYR A 395 -34.56 33.33 34.59
N THR A 396 -35.48 33.73 33.68
CA THR A 396 -36.90 33.32 33.45
C THR A 396 -37.38 33.63 32.02
N SER A 397 -38.61 33.21 31.67
CA SER A 397 -39.24 33.23 30.33
C SER A 397 -40.17 34.41 30.02
N SER A 398 -40.36 34.75 28.73
CA SER A 398 -41.68 35.15 28.18
C SER A 398 -41.82 35.08 26.63
N SER A 399 -42.72 34.19 26.17
CA SER A 399 -43.65 34.30 25.01
C SER A 399 -43.22 34.60 23.55
N SER A 400 -43.77 33.75 22.66
CA SER A 400 -44.32 33.99 21.29
C SER A 400 -43.43 34.20 20.05
N SER A 401 -43.55 33.21 19.14
CA SER A 401 -43.25 33.14 17.69
C SER A 401 -44.26 33.97 16.82
N PRO A 402 -44.34 33.92 15.45
CA PRO A 402 -43.68 33.04 14.46
C PRO A 402 -43.32 33.65 13.05
N LEU A 403 -43.02 32.76 12.08
CA LEU A 403 -43.18 32.83 10.60
C LEU A 403 -42.15 33.55 9.67
N SER A 404 -41.43 32.72 8.91
CA SER A 404 -41.13 32.75 7.45
C SER A 404 -41.32 34.02 6.58
N SER A 405 -40.42 34.25 5.61
CA SER A 405 -40.70 34.11 4.16
C SER A 405 -39.53 34.41 3.19
N TYR A 406 -39.62 33.80 2.00
CA TYR A 406 -39.13 34.14 0.64
C TYR A 406 -38.10 35.26 0.34
N ALA A 407 -37.29 34.99 -0.71
CA ALA A 407 -36.50 35.95 -1.52
C ALA A 407 -37.36 36.53 -2.69
N PRO A 408 -36.85 37.28 -3.71
CA PRO A 408 -35.48 37.79 -3.96
C PRO A 408 -35.42 39.27 -4.49
N THR A 409 -34.28 39.65 -5.09
CA THR A 409 -34.09 40.70 -6.14
C THR A 409 -34.14 42.21 -5.84
N SER A 410 -33.45 42.95 -6.73
CA SER A 410 -33.56 44.38 -7.11
C SER A 410 -32.58 45.42 -6.51
N THR A 411 -32.24 46.40 -7.35
CA THR A 411 -31.01 47.22 -7.39
C THR A 411 -31.29 48.72 -7.17
N LEU A 412 -30.23 49.52 -6.93
CA LEU A 412 -30.13 51.01 -7.11
C LEU A 412 -31.00 51.88 -6.17
N THR A 413 -30.49 52.82 -5.38
CA THR A 413 -29.77 54.10 -5.71
C THR A 413 -28.89 54.55 -4.50
N LEU A 414 -27.78 55.31 -4.61
CA LEU A 414 -27.61 56.76 -4.90
C LEU A 414 -28.54 57.67 -4.05
N THR A 415 -28.14 58.74 -3.35
CA THR A 415 -26.85 59.46 -3.08
C THR A 415 -26.95 60.12 -1.68
N GLU A 416 -25.89 60.61 -1.00
CA GLU A 416 -25.27 61.94 -1.17
C GLU A 416 -24.06 62.20 -0.23
N SER A 417 -23.39 63.34 -0.49
CA SER A 417 -22.45 64.19 0.28
C SER A 417 -22.66 64.35 1.81
N SER A 418 -21.73 64.90 2.61
CA SER A 418 -20.29 65.27 2.45
C SER A 418 -19.66 65.69 3.82
N ASP A 419 -18.36 66.03 3.80
CA ASP A 419 -17.68 67.06 4.61
C ASP A 419 -17.14 66.81 6.05
N VAL A 420 -15.83 67.09 6.16
CA VAL A 420 -15.14 67.89 7.21
C VAL A 420 -14.78 67.24 8.58
N SER A 421 -13.47 67.01 8.74
CA SER A 421 -12.70 66.86 10.00
C SER A 421 -12.72 68.15 10.87
N PRO A 422 -12.26 68.22 12.15
CA PRO A 422 -10.87 67.86 12.55
C PRO A 422 -10.60 67.50 14.07
N ILE A 423 -9.29 67.42 14.40
CA ILE A 423 -8.62 67.51 15.74
C ILE A 423 -8.67 66.29 16.70
N ALA A 424 -7.53 66.06 17.38
CA ALA A 424 -7.26 65.10 18.48
C ALA A 424 -7.23 65.86 19.85
N PRO A 425 -6.52 65.50 20.96
CA PRO A 425 -5.71 64.32 21.34
C PRO A 425 -6.02 63.80 22.79
N TYR A 426 -4.99 63.31 23.52
CA TYR A 426 -4.90 62.76 24.91
C TYR A 426 -5.27 61.27 25.12
N SER A 427 -4.73 60.55 26.13
CA SER A 427 -3.34 60.45 26.67
C SER A 427 -3.24 59.27 27.66
N SER A 428 -2.01 58.83 27.97
CA SER A 428 -1.67 57.79 28.96
C SER A 428 -1.91 58.18 30.44
N PRO A 429 -1.79 57.20 31.35
CA PRO A 429 -0.91 57.33 32.52
C PRO A 429 0.14 56.21 32.59
N ALA A 430 1.13 56.32 33.49
CA ALA A 430 2.25 55.38 33.62
C ALA A 430 2.85 55.33 35.04
N SER A 431 3.51 54.21 35.38
CA SER A 431 4.42 54.03 36.53
C SER A 431 5.13 52.66 36.46
N SER A 432 6.34 52.39 36.95
CA SER A 432 7.64 53.11 36.97
C SER A 432 8.55 52.46 38.03
N GLU A 433 9.68 51.83 37.65
CA GLU A 433 10.86 51.67 38.53
C GLU A 433 12.12 51.33 37.70
N SER A 434 13.33 51.42 38.29
CA SER A 434 14.55 51.68 37.49
C SER A 434 15.91 51.29 38.10
N SER A 435 16.84 50.81 37.26
CA SER A 435 18.33 50.87 37.35
C SER A 435 18.89 50.34 36.01
N SER A 436 19.92 50.86 35.31
CA SER A 436 21.27 51.39 35.63
C SER A 436 22.27 50.28 36.04
N VAL A 437 23.51 50.14 35.52
CA VAL A 437 24.47 51.03 34.81
C VAL A 437 25.17 50.29 33.62
N SER A 438 26.03 50.95 32.84
CA SER A 438 26.59 50.56 31.51
C SER A 438 28.16 50.45 31.51
N PRO A 439 28.96 50.72 30.43
CA PRO A 439 29.10 50.09 29.09
C PRO A 439 30.58 49.76 28.65
N VAL A 440 30.78 49.48 27.34
CA VAL A 440 31.98 49.74 26.46
C VAL A 440 32.93 48.57 26.10
N ALA A 441 32.95 48.24 24.79
CA ALA A 441 34.08 47.75 23.99
C ALA A 441 33.87 48.11 22.50
N ALA A 442 34.90 48.48 21.71
CA ALA A 442 34.69 48.98 20.34
C ALA A 442 35.95 49.11 19.42
N TYR A 443 35.81 48.71 18.14
CA TYR A 443 36.49 49.24 16.92
C TYR A 443 38.04 49.13 16.81
N PRO A 444 38.75 49.48 15.68
CA PRO A 444 38.33 50.31 14.52
C PRO A 444 38.81 49.99 13.07
N THR A 445 38.04 50.47 12.07
CA THR A 445 38.44 51.08 10.74
C THR A 445 39.17 50.24 9.66
N THR A 446 39.08 50.46 8.32
CA THR A 446 38.51 51.49 7.37
C THR A 446 38.33 50.82 5.97
N ALA A 447 37.96 51.36 4.78
CA ALA A 447 37.52 52.65 4.16
C ALA A 447 37.11 52.35 2.66
N SER A 448 36.53 53.22 1.80
CA SER A 448 35.48 54.26 1.92
C SER A 448 35.16 54.92 0.54
N SER A 449 33.88 55.22 0.23
CA SER A 449 33.37 56.06 -0.90
C SER A 449 33.43 55.48 -2.34
N SER A 450 32.63 55.90 -3.33
CA SER A 450 31.71 57.07 -3.46
C SER A 450 30.54 56.86 -4.46
N SER A 451 29.42 57.58 -4.31
CA SER A 451 28.33 57.73 -5.31
C SER A 451 28.33 59.15 -5.92
N PRO A 452 27.64 59.43 -7.05
CA PRO A 452 26.33 60.13 -6.92
C PRO A 452 25.29 59.98 -8.07
N SER A 453 24.08 60.51 -7.79
CA SER A 453 23.11 61.17 -8.70
C SER A 453 22.12 60.36 -9.57
N SER A 454 20.87 60.84 -9.52
CA SER A 454 19.74 60.55 -10.44
C SER A 454 19.21 61.88 -11.01
N PRO A 455 18.33 61.84 -12.03
CA PRO A 455 17.10 62.65 -11.98
C PRO A 455 15.84 61.87 -12.42
N ALA A 456 14.66 62.51 -12.39
CA ALA A 456 13.35 61.84 -12.42
C ALA A 456 12.30 62.48 -13.37
N SER A 457 11.26 61.69 -13.72
CA SER A 457 9.92 62.10 -14.21
C SER A 457 9.01 60.84 -14.16
N SER A 458 7.87 60.77 -13.47
CA SER A 458 6.54 61.35 -13.81
C SER A 458 6.06 60.98 -15.24
N THR A 459 4.80 60.61 -15.51
CA THR A 459 3.53 61.05 -14.86
C THR A 459 2.32 60.12 -15.16
N SER A 460 1.33 60.10 -14.26
CA SER A 460 -0.14 59.91 -14.47
C SER A 460 -0.72 58.79 -15.37
N VAL A 461 -1.30 57.77 -14.71
CA VAL A 461 -2.73 57.37 -14.74
C VAL A 461 -3.63 57.84 -15.90
N SER A 462 -4.34 56.91 -16.54
CA SER A 462 -5.79 57.05 -16.85
C SER A 462 -6.46 55.70 -17.17
N THR A 463 -7.62 55.43 -16.58
CA THR A 463 -8.50 54.28 -16.88
C THR A 463 -9.65 54.69 -17.78
N TYR A 464 -10.10 53.80 -18.67
CA TYR A 464 -11.44 53.86 -19.26
C TYR A 464 -12.02 52.46 -19.45
N THR A 465 -13.26 52.29 -19.00
CA THR A 465 -14.10 51.10 -19.25
C THR A 465 -15.43 51.60 -19.80
N THR A 466 -15.86 51.09 -20.96
CA THR A 466 -17.20 51.37 -21.50
C THR A 466 -17.80 50.10 -22.06
N LEU A 467 -18.97 49.71 -21.53
CA LEU A 467 -19.82 48.66 -22.07
C LEU A 467 -20.92 49.27 -22.95
N ILE A 468 -21.26 48.61 -24.06
CA ILE A 468 -22.50 48.83 -24.83
C ILE A 468 -23.04 47.44 -25.20
N VAL A 469 -24.37 47.27 -25.15
CA VAL A 469 -25.07 46.01 -25.42
C VAL A 469 -26.30 46.27 -26.30
N SER A 470 -26.29 45.70 -27.51
CA SER A 470 -27.42 45.44 -28.43
C SER A 470 -26.84 44.87 -29.75
N ASP A 471 -27.52 44.08 -30.57
CA ASP A 471 -28.82 43.40 -30.44
C ASP A 471 -28.83 42.12 -31.31
N VAL A 472 -29.79 41.21 -31.12
CA VAL A 472 -29.87 39.93 -31.88
C VAL A 472 -30.90 39.98 -33.00
N THR A 473 -30.50 39.67 -34.25
CA THR A 473 -31.42 39.27 -35.34
C THR A 473 -30.78 38.25 -36.29
N THR A 474 -31.58 37.28 -36.74
CA THR A 474 -31.26 36.32 -37.82
C THR A 474 -31.54 36.98 -39.20
N THR A 475 -31.14 36.47 -40.38
CA THR A 475 -31.16 35.08 -40.87
C THR A 475 -30.35 34.92 -42.19
N GLN A 476 -29.86 33.71 -42.48
CA GLN A 476 -29.41 33.14 -43.78
C GLN A 476 -29.21 34.06 -45.02
N THR A 477 -28.02 34.01 -45.63
CA THR A 477 -27.88 33.62 -47.07
C THR A 477 -26.47 33.10 -47.41
N THR A 478 -26.36 32.33 -48.50
CA THR A 478 -25.16 31.64 -49.02
C THR A 478 -24.27 32.55 -49.89
N VAL A 479 -22.97 32.24 -50.05
CA VAL A 479 -22.19 32.15 -51.32
C VAL A 479 -20.67 32.18 -51.05
N CYS A 480 -19.90 31.37 -51.79
CA CYS A 480 -18.43 31.47 -51.91
C CYS A 480 -18.05 32.01 -53.31
N PRO A 481 -16.95 32.76 -53.47
CA PRO A 481 -16.30 32.96 -54.76
C PRO A 481 -15.23 31.90 -55.05
N TYR A 482 -15.11 31.53 -56.32
CA TYR A 482 -14.06 30.68 -56.91
C TYR A 482 -12.91 31.58 -57.45
N GLU A 483 -11.72 31.08 -57.79
CA GLU A 483 -11.18 30.84 -59.15
C GLU A 483 -9.62 30.78 -58.99
N GLU A 484 -8.77 30.13 -59.79
CA GLU A 484 -8.82 29.19 -60.93
C GLU A 484 -7.43 28.48 -61.05
N THR A 485 -7.06 27.56 -61.96
CA THR A 485 -7.59 27.11 -63.28
C THR A 485 -7.18 25.64 -63.61
N HIS A 486 -7.91 25.00 -64.55
CA HIS A 486 -7.57 23.83 -65.41
C HIS A 486 -7.09 22.47 -64.78
N THR A 487 -7.78 21.32 -64.87
CA THR A 487 -8.44 20.52 -65.97
C THR A 487 -7.48 19.74 -66.89
N THR A 488 -7.70 18.48 -67.30
CA THR A 488 -8.86 17.54 -67.27
C THR A 488 -8.43 16.10 -66.80
N GLY A 489 -9.28 15.09 -66.61
CA GLY A 489 -10.76 15.00 -66.57
C GLY A 489 -11.39 13.80 -67.33
N GLY A 490 -11.64 12.67 -66.65
CA GLY A 490 -12.33 11.44 -67.15
C GLY A 490 -11.93 10.19 -66.35
N THR A 491 -12.73 9.13 -66.14
CA THR A 491 -14.12 8.81 -66.56
C THR A 491 -14.82 7.90 -65.52
N THR A 492 -16.15 7.81 -65.56
CA THR A 492 -17.02 7.07 -64.62
C THR A 492 -17.34 5.64 -65.05
N SER A 493 -17.65 4.76 -64.09
CA SER A 493 -18.66 3.70 -64.26
C SER A 493 -19.26 3.28 -62.91
N THR A 494 -20.44 2.66 -62.93
CA THR A 494 -21.24 2.26 -61.76
C THR A 494 -21.51 0.75 -61.77
N SER A 495 -21.78 0.16 -60.60
CA SER A 495 -22.77 -0.93 -60.45
C SER A 495 -23.03 -1.30 -58.99
N THR A 496 -24.23 -1.81 -58.73
CA THR A 496 -24.67 -2.45 -57.48
C THR A 496 -24.43 -3.97 -57.54
N GLY A 497 -24.27 -4.64 -56.40
CA GLY A 497 -24.10 -6.09 -56.37
C GLY A 497 -24.04 -6.71 -54.99
N THR A 498 -25.21 -7.02 -54.40
CA THR A 498 -25.33 -7.88 -53.21
C THR A 498 -25.28 -9.35 -53.63
N GLN A 499 -24.48 -10.20 -52.96
CA GLN A 499 -24.79 -11.62 -52.67
C GLN A 499 -23.84 -12.20 -51.61
N ASN A 500 -24.36 -13.07 -50.74
CA ASN A 500 -23.59 -13.91 -49.83
C ASN A 500 -23.36 -15.29 -50.46
N VAL A 501 -22.14 -15.83 -50.42
CA VAL A 501 -21.90 -17.27 -50.55
C VAL A 501 -20.83 -17.71 -49.55
N THR A 502 -21.17 -18.68 -48.71
CA THR A 502 -20.25 -19.32 -47.76
C THR A 502 -19.77 -20.65 -48.31
N SER A 503 -18.46 -20.92 -48.32
CA SER A 503 -17.88 -22.25 -48.05
C SER A 503 -16.35 -22.25 -48.05
N THR A 504 -15.80 -23.14 -47.23
CA THR A 504 -14.38 -23.39 -47.01
C THR A 504 -13.78 -24.27 -48.11
N LEU A 505 -12.46 -24.15 -48.38
CA LEU A 505 -11.57 -25.31 -48.41
C LEU A 505 -10.07 -24.92 -48.41
N THR A 506 -9.24 -25.87 -47.98
CA THR A 506 -7.78 -25.79 -47.85
C THR A 506 -7.03 -25.82 -49.19
N SER A 507 -5.82 -25.27 -49.23
CA SER A 507 -4.78 -25.77 -50.13
C SER A 507 -3.40 -25.74 -49.47
N THR A 508 -2.59 -26.75 -49.79
CA THR A 508 -1.23 -26.96 -49.28
C THR A 508 -0.24 -26.75 -50.40
N TYR A 509 0.94 -26.17 -50.14
CA TYR A 509 2.07 -26.28 -51.07
C TYR A 509 3.40 -26.43 -50.32
N GLN A 510 4.15 -27.46 -50.68
CA GLN A 510 5.59 -27.56 -50.42
C GLN A 510 6.37 -27.06 -51.64
N SER A 511 7.58 -26.55 -51.40
CA SER A 511 8.70 -26.83 -52.31
C SER A 511 10.00 -26.86 -51.50
N THR A 512 10.95 -27.71 -51.91
CA THR A 512 12.23 -27.94 -51.20
C THR A 512 13.35 -27.82 -52.21
N LEU A 513 14.44 -27.12 -51.86
CA LEU A 513 15.70 -27.16 -52.61
C LEU A 513 16.87 -26.85 -51.66
N THR A 514 18.01 -27.52 -51.87
CA THR A 514 19.10 -27.62 -50.89
C THR A 514 20.44 -27.82 -51.60
N VAL A 515 21.56 -27.47 -50.92
CA VAL A 515 22.98 -27.73 -51.28
C VAL A 515 23.48 -27.06 -52.60
N THR A 516 24.75 -26.67 -52.80
CA THR A 516 26.02 -26.81 -52.03
C THR A 516 26.88 -25.54 -52.18
N ALA A 517 27.89 -25.35 -51.31
CA ALA A 517 28.78 -24.18 -51.28
C ALA A 517 30.08 -24.33 -52.13
N THR A 518 30.77 -23.22 -52.35
CA THR A 518 32.24 -23.16 -52.53
C THR A 518 32.74 -21.80 -52.02
N SER A 519 34.01 -21.71 -51.59
CA SER A 519 34.53 -20.63 -50.73
C SER A 519 35.71 -19.86 -51.32
N THR A 520 35.84 -18.55 -51.03
CA THR A 520 37.13 -17.87 -50.78
C THR A 520 36.97 -16.47 -50.14
N LEU A 521 37.69 -16.26 -49.02
CA LEU A 521 38.38 -15.04 -48.54
C LEU A 521 37.74 -13.63 -48.67
N GLY A 522 37.68 -12.91 -47.54
CA GLY A 522 37.40 -11.46 -47.50
C GLY A 522 37.26 -10.85 -46.10
N LEU A 523 38.30 -10.84 -45.27
CA LEU A 523 38.32 -10.16 -43.96
C LEU A 523 38.82 -8.71 -44.07
N PRO A 524 38.14 -7.74 -43.45
CA PRO A 524 38.73 -6.49 -42.98
C PRO A 524 38.78 -6.45 -41.44
N THR A 525 39.98 -6.36 -40.86
CA THR A 525 40.17 -6.04 -39.43
C THR A 525 39.95 -4.54 -39.21
N GLY A 526 39.13 -4.16 -38.21
CA GLY A 526 38.86 -2.75 -37.90
C GLY A 526 38.42 -2.53 -36.46
N SER A 527 39.37 -2.24 -35.57
CA SER A 527 39.12 -1.88 -34.17
C SER A 527 38.84 -0.38 -34.02
N PRO A 528 37.87 0.05 -33.20
CA PRO A 528 37.77 1.42 -32.71
C PRO A 528 38.56 1.55 -31.39
N SER A 529 39.88 1.73 -31.47
CA SER A 529 40.69 2.12 -30.31
C SER A 529 40.84 3.65 -30.26
N GLY A 530 40.12 4.30 -29.35
CA GLY A 530 40.22 5.74 -29.04
C GLY A 530 40.62 5.94 -27.57
N PRO A 531 41.60 6.81 -27.23
CA PRO A 531 42.28 6.73 -25.93
C PRO A 531 41.81 7.73 -24.87
N TYR A 532 41.99 7.36 -23.61
CA TYR A 532 42.21 8.32 -22.52
C TYR A 532 43.55 9.04 -22.72
N SER A 533 43.57 10.38 -22.64
CA SER A 533 44.81 11.15 -22.53
C SER A 533 44.56 12.57 -21.99
N TYR A 534 45.11 12.87 -20.81
CA TYR A 534 45.12 14.22 -20.22
C TYR A 534 45.91 15.23 -21.08
N PRO A 535 45.41 16.46 -21.30
CA PRO A 535 46.19 17.57 -21.83
C PRO A 535 46.86 18.37 -20.70
N SER A 536 48.05 17.94 -20.27
CA SER A 536 48.81 18.64 -19.23
C SER A 536 49.58 19.86 -19.78
N GLY A 537 49.07 21.05 -19.44
CA GLY A 537 49.89 22.24 -19.21
C GLY A 537 50.16 23.18 -20.40
N ASN A 538 50.16 24.48 -20.08
CA ASN A 538 51.28 25.33 -20.46
C ASN A 538 51.46 26.49 -19.46
N SER A 539 52.69 26.71 -19.01
CA SER A 539 53.04 27.87 -18.18
C SER A 539 54.36 28.47 -18.68
N SER A 540 54.38 29.81 -18.85
CA SER A 540 55.56 30.65 -19.15
C SER A 540 56.45 30.28 -20.36
N ALA A 541 56.61 31.22 -21.29
CA ALA A 541 57.54 31.09 -22.42
C ALA A 541 59.01 31.29 -22.02
N SER A 542 59.96 30.63 -22.70
CA SER A 542 61.26 31.23 -23.11
C SER A 542 62.14 30.34 -24.02
N VAL A 543 62.60 30.96 -25.13
CA VAL A 543 63.94 30.82 -25.75
C VAL A 543 64.32 29.53 -26.55
N TYR A 544 64.77 29.80 -27.79
CA TYR A 544 65.42 28.96 -28.83
C TYR A 544 66.93 28.66 -28.54
N PRO A 545 67.75 27.92 -29.36
CA PRO A 545 67.47 27.14 -30.59
C PRO A 545 68.26 25.78 -30.80
N THR A 546 68.00 25.15 -31.96
CA THR A 546 68.96 24.41 -32.88
C THR A 546 69.49 22.99 -32.61
N GLY A 547 69.49 22.18 -33.69
CA GLY A 547 70.34 20.99 -33.92
C GLY A 547 69.58 19.64 -33.91
N SER A 548 69.14 18.95 -34.99
CA SER A 548 69.51 18.76 -36.41
C SER A 548 70.28 17.45 -36.72
N ALA A 549 69.75 16.64 -37.67
CA ALA A 549 70.24 15.35 -38.18
C ALA A 549 70.13 14.11 -37.23
N GLY A 550 70.01 12.86 -37.72
CA GLY A 550 69.70 12.43 -39.09
C GLY A 550 70.00 10.95 -39.45
N THR A 551 69.04 10.29 -40.11
CA THR A 551 69.17 9.20 -41.13
C THR A 551 69.70 7.76 -40.81
N THR A 552 68.83 6.78 -41.16
CA THR A 552 69.04 5.55 -41.99
C THR A 552 69.45 4.14 -41.47
N LEU A 553 68.63 3.15 -41.92
CA LEU A 553 68.88 1.77 -42.44
C LEU A 553 69.21 0.53 -41.55
N SER A 554 68.17 -0.28 -41.30
CA SER A 554 67.92 -1.69 -41.75
C SER A 554 69.04 -2.72 -42.05
N LEU A 555 68.86 -4.00 -41.65
CA LEU A 555 68.56 -5.21 -42.51
C LEU A 555 68.85 -6.62 -41.85
N TYR A 556 67.90 -7.58 -41.97
CA TYR A 556 68.03 -9.07 -42.17
C TYR A 556 68.64 -10.01 -41.06
N THR A 557 68.40 -11.35 -40.97
CA THR A 557 67.23 -12.30 -41.15
C THR A 557 67.56 -13.80 -40.82
N ALA A 558 66.62 -14.57 -40.19
CA ALA A 558 66.42 -16.06 -40.27
C ALA A 558 65.07 -16.51 -39.60
N VAL A 559 64.30 -17.62 -39.82
CA VAL A 559 64.25 -18.82 -40.74
C VAL A 559 64.79 -20.18 -40.17
N PRO A 560 64.10 -21.37 -40.21
CA PRO A 560 62.64 -21.72 -40.25
C PRO A 560 62.15 -23.05 -39.54
N SER A 561 60.86 -23.43 -39.72
CA SER A 561 60.21 -24.81 -39.72
C SER A 561 59.88 -25.53 -38.36
N SER A 562 58.88 -26.45 -38.20
CA SER A 562 57.84 -27.11 -39.06
C SER A 562 56.55 -27.59 -38.30
N SER A 563 55.48 -28.00 -39.03
CA SER A 563 54.11 -28.48 -38.62
C SER A 563 54.01 -30.01 -38.27
N PRO A 564 52.85 -30.77 -38.16
CA PRO A 564 51.37 -30.48 -38.30
C PRO A 564 50.29 -31.27 -37.44
N ILE A 565 49.04 -30.76 -37.42
CA ILE A 565 47.65 -31.39 -37.55
C ILE A 565 47.19 -32.66 -36.77
N SER A 566 45.98 -32.61 -36.15
CA SER A 566 44.82 -33.59 -36.12
C SER A 566 44.03 -33.62 -34.77
N SER A 567 42.92 -34.37 -34.59
CA SER A 567 41.51 -34.09 -34.98
C SER A 567 40.52 -35.19 -34.45
N ALA A 568 39.31 -34.87 -33.94
CA ALA A 568 38.01 -35.63 -34.06
C ALA A 568 37.05 -35.70 -32.82
N ASN A 569 35.80 -35.21 -33.02
CA ASN A 569 34.45 -35.75 -32.72
C ASN A 569 33.93 -36.40 -31.38
N SER A 570 32.61 -36.19 -31.21
CA SER A 570 31.52 -37.09 -30.74
C SER A 570 31.16 -37.32 -29.24
N THR A 571 30.26 -36.47 -28.73
CA THR A 571 28.88 -36.77 -28.23
C THR A 571 28.56 -37.88 -27.20
N THR A 572 27.67 -37.50 -26.25
CA THR A 572 26.52 -38.22 -25.62
C THR A 572 26.61 -39.03 -24.31
N VAL A 573 25.56 -38.84 -23.48
CA VAL A 573 24.91 -39.76 -22.46
C VAL A 573 25.50 -39.90 -21.03
N VAL A 574 24.93 -39.11 -20.10
CA VAL A 574 24.14 -39.49 -18.89
C VAL A 574 24.67 -40.52 -17.83
N SER A 575 24.69 -40.04 -16.58
CA SER A 575 24.44 -40.68 -15.24
C SER A 575 25.41 -41.66 -14.53
N THR A 576 25.96 -41.15 -13.41
CA THR A 576 25.91 -41.69 -12.01
C THR A 576 26.67 -42.96 -11.53
N SER A 577 27.16 -42.85 -10.28
CA SER A 577 27.24 -43.87 -9.19
C SER A 577 28.50 -44.74 -8.92
N LEU A 578 29.31 -44.23 -7.97
CA LEU A 578 29.63 -44.82 -6.64
C LEU A 578 30.58 -46.05 -6.43
N VAL A 579 31.23 -46.02 -5.24
CA VAL A 579 31.75 -47.11 -4.35
C VAL A 579 33.28 -47.45 -4.30
N SER A 580 33.87 -47.20 -3.11
CA SER A 580 34.99 -47.90 -2.40
C SER A 580 36.51 -47.70 -2.71
N ALA A 581 37.17 -46.97 -1.79
CA ALA A 581 38.20 -47.44 -0.81
C ALA A 581 39.65 -47.89 -1.19
N LEU A 582 40.63 -47.13 -0.64
CA LEU A 582 41.95 -47.54 -0.08
C LEU A 582 43.04 -48.07 -1.08
N PRO A 583 44.35 -48.20 -0.72
CA PRO A 583 44.97 -48.17 0.63
C PRO A 583 46.29 -47.38 0.85
N SER A 584 46.62 -47.17 2.14
CA SER A 584 47.96 -47.17 2.81
C SER A 584 49.23 -46.59 2.16
N SER A 585 49.98 -45.75 2.92
CA SER A 585 51.27 -46.16 3.54
C SER A 585 51.99 -45.06 4.35
N SER A 586 52.96 -45.48 5.17
CA SER A 586 54.00 -44.72 5.92
C SER A 586 55.28 -45.60 5.88
N PRO A 587 56.45 -45.37 6.55
CA PRO A 587 56.79 -44.42 7.65
C PRO A 587 58.25 -43.83 7.62
N VAL A 588 58.79 -43.39 8.78
CA VAL A 588 60.22 -43.39 9.26
C VAL A 588 60.94 -42.04 9.55
N ASN A 589 61.12 -41.74 10.86
CA ASN A 589 62.30 -41.20 11.61
C ASN A 589 63.08 -39.91 11.19
N SER A 590 63.78 -39.14 12.08
CA SER A 590 63.80 -39.05 13.56
C SER A 590 64.72 -37.91 14.12
N ALA A 591 64.34 -37.35 15.29
CA ALA A 591 65.17 -36.93 16.45
C ALA A 591 66.17 -35.71 16.43
N ASN A 592 66.10 -34.94 17.55
CA ASN A 592 67.13 -34.09 18.23
C ASN A 592 67.74 -32.86 17.50
N GLY A 593 68.14 -31.75 18.16
CA GLY A 593 67.93 -31.34 19.56
C GLY A 593 68.82 -30.14 20.03
N THR A 594 68.43 -29.52 21.16
CA THR A 594 69.25 -28.74 22.16
C THR A 594 69.98 -27.40 21.84
N THR A 595 69.50 -26.31 22.48
CA THR A 595 70.24 -25.26 23.27
C THR A 595 71.27 -24.27 22.64
N ALA A 596 71.56 -23.05 23.16
CA ALA A 596 70.92 -22.08 24.11
C ALA A 596 71.84 -20.81 24.31
N VAL A 597 71.49 -19.90 25.27
CA VAL A 597 72.35 -18.85 25.94
C VAL A 597 72.61 -17.54 25.13
N SER A 598 72.61 -16.28 25.61
CA SER A 598 72.33 -15.54 26.90
C SER A 598 71.93 -14.06 26.59
N SER A 599 71.01 -13.34 27.27
CA SER A 599 71.11 -12.56 28.57
C SER A 599 72.03 -11.30 28.53
N PRO A 600 71.97 -10.28 29.45
CA PRO A 600 71.19 -10.15 30.72
C PRO A 600 70.68 -8.73 31.19
N ILE A 601 69.98 -8.68 32.36
CA ILE A 601 70.00 -7.63 33.45
C ILE A 601 69.24 -6.25 33.32
N VAL A 602 68.63 -5.62 34.36
CA VAL A 602 67.92 -6.08 35.61
C VAL A 602 67.17 -4.98 36.44
N SER A 603 66.02 -5.33 37.06
CA SER A 603 65.38 -4.76 38.31
C SER A 603 64.87 -3.30 38.35
N ALA A 604 63.99 -2.86 39.29
CA ALA A 604 63.49 -3.44 40.56
C ALA A 604 61.99 -3.11 40.89
N SER A 605 61.47 -3.62 42.02
CA SER A 605 60.02 -3.70 42.40
C SER A 605 59.69 -2.79 43.63
N PRO A 606 58.71 -3.00 44.59
CA PRO A 606 57.95 -4.23 44.97
C PRO A 606 56.51 -4.15 45.58
N ILE A 607 55.91 -5.35 45.77
CA ILE A 607 55.07 -5.82 46.91
C ILE A 607 53.60 -5.35 47.09
N VAL A 608 52.62 -6.21 47.47
CA VAL A 608 52.42 -7.69 47.31
C VAL A 608 50.97 -8.09 47.67
N SER A 609 50.37 -9.07 46.99
CA SER A 609 49.36 -10.09 47.47
C SER A 609 48.77 -10.85 46.27
N ALA A 610 47.79 -11.76 46.40
CA ALA A 610 47.72 -13.08 47.10
C ALA A 610 46.26 -13.61 46.95
N ASN A 611 45.91 -14.90 46.90
CA ASN A 611 46.59 -16.21 46.75
C ASN A 611 45.48 -17.24 46.41
N SER A 612 45.68 -18.45 45.86
CA SER A 612 46.80 -19.12 45.15
C SER A 612 46.32 -20.53 44.70
N THR A 613 47.11 -21.24 43.86
CA THR A 613 47.03 -22.70 43.54
C THR A 613 45.79 -23.22 42.78
N SER A 614 45.84 -24.23 41.89
CA SER A 614 46.96 -25.08 41.41
C SER A 614 46.67 -25.66 40.00
N ALA A 615 47.54 -26.52 39.42
CA ALA A 615 47.56 -26.82 37.98
C ALA A 615 47.63 -28.32 37.57
N PHE A 616 47.26 -28.56 36.30
CA PHE A 616 47.67 -29.62 35.34
C PHE A 616 47.28 -31.12 35.51
N LEU A 617 47.07 -31.74 34.33
CA LEU A 617 47.17 -33.17 33.92
C LEU A 617 46.01 -34.18 34.10
N THR A 618 45.54 -34.66 32.93
CA THR A 618 45.09 -36.03 32.55
C THR A 618 44.00 -36.77 33.35
N GLY A 619 42.91 -37.15 32.64
CA GLY A 619 42.01 -38.24 33.05
C GLY A 619 40.85 -38.46 32.07
N THR A 620 40.83 -39.59 31.35
CA THR A 620 39.71 -40.00 30.49
C THR A 620 38.67 -40.80 31.27
N ALA A 621 37.40 -40.37 31.28
CA ALA A 621 36.30 -41.13 31.86
C ALA A 621 35.02 -41.07 30.98
N THR A 622 34.71 -42.22 30.39
CA THR A 622 33.53 -42.57 29.59
C THR A 622 32.19 -41.97 30.05
N ARG A 623 31.46 -41.31 29.14
CA ARG A 623 30.01 -41.05 29.28
C ARG A 623 29.25 -42.34 28.93
N PRO A 624 28.26 -42.80 29.72
CA PRO A 624 27.64 -44.10 29.50
C PRO A 624 26.66 -44.09 28.30
N THR A 625 26.83 -45.04 27.38
CA THR A 625 25.84 -45.34 26.34
C THR A 625 24.69 -46.15 26.94
N MET A 626 23.48 -45.58 26.98
CA MET A 626 22.26 -46.40 26.96
C MET A 626 21.77 -46.46 25.51
N ALA A 627 21.55 -47.68 25.01
CA ALA A 627 21.00 -47.90 23.68
C ALA A 627 19.52 -47.50 23.65
N PRO A 628 18.99 -46.98 22.52
CA PRO A 628 17.58 -46.67 22.40
C PRO A 628 16.75 -47.97 22.47
N THR A 629 15.79 -48.02 23.40
CA THR A 629 14.80 -49.09 23.46
C THR A 629 13.91 -49.00 22.23
N ALA A 630 13.91 -50.03 21.39
CA ALA A 630 13.17 -50.00 20.13
C ALA A 630 11.64 -49.94 20.36
N VAL A 631 11.04 -48.79 20.03
CA VAL A 631 9.62 -48.70 19.67
C VAL A 631 9.51 -49.03 18.19
N ALA A 632 8.56 -49.87 17.81
CA ALA A 632 8.56 -50.51 16.49
C ALA A 632 8.16 -49.57 15.34
N ASN A 633 8.78 -49.78 14.17
CA ASN A 633 8.45 -49.08 12.93
C ASN A 633 6.97 -49.23 12.56
N VAL A 634 6.29 -48.10 12.37
CA VAL A 634 5.11 -47.98 11.51
C VAL A 634 5.34 -46.76 10.60
N THR A 635 5.39 -47.04 9.29
CA THR A 635 5.26 -46.16 8.10
C THR A 635 5.15 -44.63 8.31
N ALA A 636 5.84 -43.78 7.52
CA ALA A 636 6.53 -44.01 6.24
C ALA A 636 7.59 -42.93 5.92
N ASN A 637 8.32 -43.12 4.80
CA ASN A 637 8.87 -42.01 4.04
C ASN A 637 7.71 -41.18 3.43
N VAL A 638 7.07 -40.35 4.24
CA VAL A 638 6.38 -39.16 3.73
C VAL A 638 7.48 -38.24 3.22
N THR A 639 7.50 -37.95 1.92
CA THR A 639 8.51 -37.03 1.37
C THR A 639 8.27 -35.62 1.89
N SER A 640 9.33 -34.82 1.97
CA SER A 640 9.26 -33.38 2.31
C SER A 640 8.20 -32.62 1.51
N ALA A 641 8.00 -33.04 0.24
CA ALA A 641 6.95 -32.52 -0.63
C ALA A 641 5.51 -32.88 -0.17
N THR A 642 5.26 -34.11 0.28
CA THR A 642 3.93 -34.53 0.77
C THR A 642 3.57 -33.90 2.12
N TYR A 643 4.56 -33.61 2.97
CA TYR A 643 4.31 -32.84 4.19
C TYR A 643 3.90 -31.40 3.84
N CYS A 644 4.64 -30.74 2.94
CA CYS A 644 4.31 -29.41 2.44
C CYS A 644 2.91 -29.33 1.80
N SER A 645 2.53 -30.27 0.91
CA SER A 645 1.21 -30.25 0.26
C SER A 645 0.04 -30.37 1.24
N ASN A 646 0.26 -31.00 2.39
CA ASN A 646 -0.76 -31.25 3.41
C ASN A 646 -0.83 -30.13 4.47
N LEU A 647 0.16 -29.24 4.52
CA LEU A 647 0.26 -28.16 5.51
C LEU A 647 -0.98 -27.24 5.47
N CYS A 648 -1.41 -26.80 4.29
CA CYS A 648 -2.53 -25.86 4.16
C CYS A 648 -3.88 -26.39 4.67
N SER A 649 -4.07 -27.71 4.69
CA SER A 649 -5.25 -28.36 5.30
C SER A 649 -5.11 -28.62 6.81
N ALA A 650 -3.95 -28.35 7.38
CA ALA A 650 -3.64 -28.54 8.80
C ALA A 650 -3.33 -27.22 9.55
N LEU A 651 -3.06 -26.13 8.83
CA LEU A 651 -2.80 -24.81 9.42
C LEU A 651 -4.00 -24.30 10.22
N SER A 652 -3.73 -23.93 11.48
CA SER A 652 -4.65 -23.23 12.36
C SER A 652 -3.96 -21.93 12.80
N LEU A 653 -4.46 -20.79 12.31
CA LEU A 653 -3.85 -19.48 12.55
C LEU A 653 -4.75 -18.68 13.51
N ASP A 654 -4.16 -18.21 14.61
CA ASP A 654 -4.80 -17.40 15.66
C ASP A 654 -4.15 -16.01 15.62
N THR A 655 -4.53 -15.23 14.60
CA THR A 655 -3.99 -13.90 14.27
C THR A 655 -5.04 -12.82 14.50
N GLU A 656 -4.66 -11.55 14.73
CA GLU A 656 -5.63 -10.44 14.86
C GLU A 656 -6.53 -10.33 13.61
N TYR A 657 -5.93 -10.57 12.44
CA TYR A 657 -6.58 -10.49 11.13
C TYR A 657 -7.05 -11.85 10.64
N ALA A 658 -8.10 -11.88 9.81
CA ALA A 658 -8.65 -13.12 9.29
C ALA A 658 -7.79 -13.68 8.16
N THR A 659 -6.94 -14.65 8.49
CA THR A 659 -5.95 -15.24 7.58
C THR A 659 -6.46 -16.56 6.97
N THR A 660 -6.38 -16.69 5.65
CA THR A 660 -6.78 -17.90 4.89
C THR A 660 -5.60 -18.44 4.09
N ALA A 661 -5.34 -19.75 4.18
CA ALA A 661 -4.33 -20.41 3.36
C ALA A 661 -4.84 -20.69 1.94
N ILE A 662 -4.10 -20.21 0.92
CA ILE A 662 -4.50 -20.27 -0.49
C ILE A 662 -3.82 -21.45 -1.21
N SER A 663 -2.53 -21.67 -0.98
CA SER A 663 -1.81 -22.82 -1.53
C SER A 663 -0.52 -23.13 -0.77
N CYS A 664 -0.20 -24.43 -0.66
CA CYS A 664 1.09 -24.90 -0.14
C CYS A 664 1.76 -25.76 -1.21
N GLN A 665 2.91 -25.32 -1.72
CA GLN A 665 3.61 -25.92 -2.86
C GLN A 665 5.05 -26.23 -2.49
N ALA A 666 5.45 -27.50 -2.64
CA ALA A 666 6.86 -27.87 -2.62
C ALA A 666 7.51 -27.45 -3.94
N ILE A 667 8.59 -26.68 -3.86
CA ILE A 667 9.40 -26.25 -5.00
C ILE A 667 10.83 -26.76 -4.77
N PRO A 668 11.26 -27.78 -5.54
CA PRO A 668 12.63 -28.25 -5.52
C PRO A 668 13.66 -27.17 -5.88
N ALA A 669 14.87 -27.31 -5.35
CA ALA A 669 16.03 -26.51 -5.66
C ALA A 669 16.22 -26.34 -7.18
N ASN A 670 16.42 -25.09 -7.61
CA ASN A 670 16.63 -24.67 -9.00
C ASN A 670 15.42 -24.94 -9.94
N GLN A 671 14.23 -25.26 -9.42
CA GLN A 671 13.01 -25.33 -10.23
C GLN A 671 12.39 -23.94 -10.42
N THR A 672 12.36 -23.45 -11.66
CA THR A 672 11.63 -22.23 -12.01
C THR A 672 10.12 -22.44 -11.89
N VAL A 673 9.44 -21.51 -11.22
CA VAL A 673 7.98 -21.44 -11.09
C VAL A 673 7.50 -20.07 -11.56
N THR A 674 6.48 -20.05 -12.42
CA THR A 674 5.84 -18.81 -12.88
C THR A 674 4.92 -18.26 -11.78
N LEU A 675 4.96 -16.95 -11.55
CA LEU A 675 4.00 -16.28 -10.67
C LEU A 675 2.60 -16.26 -11.32
N VAL A 676 1.56 -16.11 -10.51
CA VAL A 676 0.16 -16.06 -10.96
C VAL A 676 -0.61 -14.92 -10.30
N GLY A 677 -1.80 -14.61 -10.81
CA GLY A 677 -2.72 -13.65 -10.20
C GLY A 677 -2.19 -12.21 -10.18
N GLY A 678 -2.44 -11.50 -9.08
CA GLY A 678 -2.09 -10.08 -8.92
C GLY A 678 -0.59 -9.82 -9.04
N GLN A 679 0.24 -10.62 -8.37
CA GLN A 679 1.71 -10.49 -8.38
C GLN A 679 2.30 -10.67 -9.79
N ALA A 680 1.76 -11.58 -10.60
CA ALA A 680 2.15 -11.72 -12.00
C ALA A 680 1.71 -10.54 -12.88
N THR A 681 0.58 -9.91 -12.53
CA THR A 681 0.00 -8.77 -13.27
C THR A 681 0.72 -7.45 -12.95
N ALA A 682 1.14 -7.27 -11.70
CA ALA A 682 1.98 -6.16 -11.24
C ALA A 682 3.46 -6.29 -11.67
N GLY A 683 3.87 -7.48 -12.14
CA GLY A 683 5.22 -7.73 -12.67
C GLY A 683 6.28 -8.07 -11.62
N CYS A 684 5.87 -8.54 -10.43
CA CYS A 684 6.72 -8.66 -9.23
C CYS A 684 7.86 -9.69 -9.29
N GLY A 685 8.01 -10.46 -10.38
CA GLY A 685 9.10 -11.44 -10.52
C GLY A 685 10.41 -10.81 -11.01
N SER A 686 11.36 -11.63 -11.47
CA SER A 686 12.53 -11.11 -12.18
C SER A 686 12.10 -10.32 -13.43
N THR A 687 12.83 -9.24 -13.73
CA THR A 687 12.52 -8.16 -14.69
C THR A 687 12.29 -8.56 -16.16
N THR A 688 12.24 -9.86 -16.47
CA THR A 688 12.10 -10.42 -17.82
C THR A 688 11.07 -11.53 -17.95
N THR A 689 10.56 -12.14 -16.86
CA THR A 689 9.82 -13.42 -16.94
C THR A 689 8.67 -13.62 -15.96
N SER A 690 8.43 -12.73 -14.98
CA SER A 690 7.42 -12.95 -13.91
C SER A 690 7.52 -14.33 -13.24
N SER A 691 8.75 -14.77 -12.95
CA SER A 691 9.05 -16.08 -12.39
C SER A 691 10.05 -16.01 -11.24
N ILE A 692 10.05 -17.07 -10.43
CA ILE A 692 10.97 -17.33 -9.31
C ILE A 692 11.72 -18.64 -9.55
N THR A 693 12.95 -18.76 -9.07
CA THR A 693 13.76 -20.00 -9.10
C THR A 693 14.55 -20.11 -7.79
N PRO A 694 13.97 -20.67 -6.72
CA PRO A 694 14.67 -20.84 -5.44
C PRO A 694 15.92 -21.70 -5.60
N GLU A 695 17.04 -21.31 -4.98
CA GLU A 695 18.30 -22.06 -5.09
C GLU A 695 18.29 -23.37 -4.27
N VAL A 696 17.42 -23.44 -3.25
CA VAL A 696 17.24 -24.56 -2.31
C VAL A 696 15.81 -25.13 -2.39
N ASP A 697 15.60 -26.33 -1.86
CA ASP A 697 14.24 -26.90 -1.71
C ASP A 697 13.43 -26.04 -0.74
N VAL A 698 12.26 -25.52 -1.16
CA VAL A 698 11.35 -24.74 -0.30
C VAL A 698 9.94 -25.30 -0.28
N CYS A 699 9.27 -25.23 0.87
CA CYS A 699 7.81 -25.24 0.93
C CYS A 699 7.32 -23.79 0.85
N ARG A 700 6.69 -23.43 -0.27
CA ARG A 700 6.06 -22.14 -0.52
C ARG A 700 4.62 -22.18 -0.02
N VAL A 701 4.32 -21.40 1.00
CA VAL A 701 2.96 -21.19 1.52
C VAL A 701 2.48 -19.82 1.05
N THR A 702 1.28 -19.76 0.49
CA THR A 702 0.62 -18.51 0.08
C THR A 702 -0.61 -18.32 0.96
N LEU A 703 -0.74 -17.15 1.59
CA LEU A 703 -1.87 -16.77 2.42
C LEU A 703 -2.54 -15.49 1.87
N SER A 704 -3.81 -15.32 2.23
CA SER A 704 -4.58 -14.07 2.09
C SER A 704 -4.98 -13.60 3.49
N ILE A 705 -4.77 -12.33 3.81
CA ILE A 705 -5.08 -11.72 5.10
C ILE A 705 -6.10 -10.61 4.87
N VAL A 706 -7.31 -10.74 5.41
CA VAL A 706 -8.30 -9.66 5.40
C VAL A 706 -7.95 -8.65 6.49
N THR A 707 -7.39 -7.52 6.08
CA THR A 707 -6.84 -6.46 6.94
C THR A 707 -7.90 -5.45 7.40
N SER A 708 -8.96 -5.26 6.61
CA SER A 708 -10.12 -4.43 6.97
C SER A 708 -11.41 -4.92 6.29
N GLY A 709 -12.50 -4.15 6.39
CA GLY A 709 -13.71 -4.41 5.60
C GLY A 709 -13.60 -4.08 4.11
N GLU A 710 -12.51 -3.41 3.69
CA GLU A 710 -12.32 -2.91 2.32
C GLU A 710 -10.92 -3.25 1.72
N SER A 711 -10.04 -3.92 2.48
CA SER A 711 -8.66 -4.26 2.08
C SER A 711 -8.25 -5.70 2.43
N GLU A 712 -7.34 -6.26 1.64
CA GLU A 712 -6.82 -7.63 1.77
C GLU A 712 -5.35 -7.70 1.30
N ALA A 713 -4.48 -8.25 2.14
CA ALA A 713 -3.06 -8.47 1.84
C ALA A 713 -2.80 -9.89 1.34
N TYR A 714 -2.00 -10.00 0.27
CA TYR A 714 -1.41 -11.23 -0.22
C TYR A 714 -0.03 -11.39 0.39
N MET A 715 0.28 -12.58 0.92
CA MET A 715 1.61 -12.87 1.46
C MET A 715 2.08 -14.28 1.14
N GLU A 716 3.38 -14.49 1.28
CA GLU A 716 4.02 -15.78 1.20
C GLU A 716 4.97 -16.04 2.37
N VAL A 717 5.09 -17.32 2.73
CA VAL A 717 6.12 -17.86 3.62
C VAL A 717 6.89 -18.91 2.85
N TRP A 718 8.21 -18.79 2.77
CA TRP A 718 9.07 -19.80 2.14
C TRP A 718 9.91 -20.50 3.21
N LEU A 719 9.71 -21.81 3.31
CA LEU A 719 10.22 -22.64 4.38
C LEU A 719 11.29 -23.59 3.77
N PRO A 720 12.61 -23.36 3.96
CA PRO A 720 13.65 -24.25 3.42
C PRO A 720 13.51 -25.67 4.00
N ASN A 721 13.57 -26.66 3.12
CA ASN A 721 12.98 -28.00 3.32
C ASN A 721 13.86 -29.14 2.76
N ASN A 722 15.16 -29.14 3.09
CA ASN A 722 16.06 -30.26 2.81
C ASN A 722 16.70 -30.81 4.09
N SER A 723 16.81 -32.14 4.19
CA SER A 723 17.26 -32.89 5.37
C SER A 723 18.74 -32.74 5.75
N THR A 724 19.55 -32.10 4.90
CA THR A 724 21.00 -31.88 5.12
C THR A 724 21.40 -30.41 5.18
N GLU A 725 20.53 -29.51 4.71
CA GLU A 725 20.72 -28.06 4.65
C GLU A 725 19.42 -27.43 5.16
N ALA A 726 19.17 -27.67 6.45
CA ALA A 726 17.91 -27.37 7.10
C ALA A 726 17.76 -25.88 7.44
N TRP A 727 16.52 -25.47 7.68
CA TRP A 727 16.18 -24.20 8.30
C TRP A 727 17.04 -23.92 9.53
N ASN A 728 17.62 -22.71 9.58
CA ASN A 728 18.65 -22.36 10.56
C ASN A 728 18.10 -21.89 11.92
N GLY A 729 16.78 -21.97 12.14
CA GLY A 729 16.06 -21.53 13.34
C GLY A 729 15.60 -20.07 13.34
N ARG A 730 15.84 -19.31 12.26
CA ARG A 730 15.52 -17.88 12.14
C ARG A 730 14.45 -17.60 11.09
N THR A 731 13.69 -16.53 11.28
CA THR A 731 12.79 -15.97 10.24
C THR A 731 13.29 -14.61 9.77
N LEU A 732 13.05 -14.26 8.51
CA LEU A 732 13.42 -12.95 7.96
C LEU A 732 12.32 -12.42 7.02
N SER A 733 11.76 -11.24 7.33
CA SER A 733 10.75 -10.57 6.51
C SER A 733 11.37 -9.63 5.48
N THR A 734 11.01 -9.80 4.20
CA THR A 734 11.54 -9.05 3.03
C THR A 734 10.54 -8.01 2.52
N ASP A 735 11.01 -6.87 2.03
CA ASP A 735 10.29 -5.60 1.87
C ASP A 735 9.33 -5.43 0.67
N ASN A 736 8.89 -4.17 0.48
CA ASN A 736 8.25 -3.61 -0.72
C ASN A 736 9.07 -2.39 -1.20
N GLY A 737 8.91 -1.97 -2.46
CA GLY A 737 9.75 -0.94 -3.09
C GLY A 737 8.98 0.12 -3.88
N GLY A 738 9.27 1.41 -3.62
CA GLY A 738 8.45 2.51 -4.13
C GLY A 738 6.99 2.38 -3.66
N SER A 739 6.03 2.72 -4.51
CA SER A 739 4.60 2.49 -4.25
C SER A 739 4.11 1.12 -4.72
N ASN A 740 4.99 0.09 -4.77
CA ASN A 740 4.61 -1.23 -5.26
C ASN A 740 3.77 -2.04 -4.26
N GLY A 741 2.93 -2.90 -4.84
CA GLY A 741 2.22 -3.96 -4.16
C GLY A 741 2.82 -5.31 -4.51
N CYS A 742 4.12 -5.47 -4.30
CA CYS A 742 4.88 -6.64 -4.73
C CYS A 742 5.66 -7.28 -3.57
N VAL A 743 5.44 -8.58 -3.39
CA VAL A 743 6.33 -9.47 -2.62
C VAL A 743 7.72 -9.41 -3.28
N HIS A 744 8.75 -9.03 -2.52
CA HIS A 744 10.08 -8.86 -3.09
C HIS A 744 10.84 -10.20 -3.21
N TYR A 745 10.40 -11.02 -4.17
CA TYR A 745 10.86 -12.40 -4.37
C TYR A 745 12.38 -12.55 -4.59
N VAL A 746 13.06 -11.51 -5.09
CA VAL A 746 14.54 -11.52 -5.26
C VAL A 746 15.22 -11.67 -3.91
N ASP A 747 14.74 -10.97 -2.89
CA ASP A 747 15.29 -11.06 -1.53
C ASP A 747 14.80 -12.32 -0.82
N MET A 748 13.56 -12.79 -1.06
CA MET A 748 13.10 -14.10 -0.54
C MET A 748 13.97 -15.27 -1.02
N GLN A 749 14.38 -15.28 -2.30
CA GLN A 749 15.28 -16.30 -2.85
C GLN A 749 16.65 -16.27 -2.16
N TYR A 750 17.19 -15.07 -1.92
CA TYR A 750 18.46 -14.87 -1.22
C TYR A 750 18.42 -15.31 0.24
N VAL A 751 17.45 -14.85 1.03
CA VAL A 751 17.43 -15.18 2.48
C VAL A 751 17.05 -16.64 2.74
N THR A 752 16.30 -17.29 1.82
CA THR A 752 16.10 -18.75 1.90
C THR A 752 17.35 -19.55 1.53
N SER A 753 18.22 -19.10 0.62
CA SER A 753 19.50 -19.78 0.37
C SER A 753 20.53 -19.57 1.49
N LEU A 754 20.34 -18.53 2.33
CA LEU A 754 20.99 -18.40 3.65
C LEU A 754 20.34 -19.26 4.77
N GLY A 755 19.31 -20.05 4.47
CA GLY A 755 18.65 -20.99 5.38
C GLY A 755 17.63 -20.36 6.34
N PHE A 756 17.23 -19.10 6.15
CA PHE A 756 16.13 -18.49 6.90
C PHE A 756 14.78 -18.97 6.35
N ALA A 757 13.76 -19.00 7.19
CA ALA A 757 12.38 -18.96 6.69
C ALA A 757 12.08 -17.52 6.24
N ALA A 758 11.67 -17.33 4.99
CA ALA A 758 11.38 -16.00 4.46
C ALA A 758 9.89 -15.68 4.58
N ILE A 759 9.56 -14.44 4.92
CA ILE A 759 8.20 -13.89 4.91
C ILE A 759 8.17 -12.69 3.97
N GLY A 760 7.17 -12.58 3.10
CA GLY A 760 7.01 -11.42 2.22
C GLY A 760 5.54 -11.15 1.89
N ASP A 761 5.14 -9.88 1.87
CA ASP A 761 3.76 -9.45 1.60
C ASP A 761 3.70 -8.38 0.49
N ASN A 762 2.49 -8.03 0.08
CA ASN A 762 2.20 -7.12 -1.03
C ASN A 762 1.74 -5.71 -0.61
N GLY A 763 1.89 -5.29 0.65
CA GLY A 763 1.39 -4.00 1.13
C GLY A 763 -0.12 -3.77 0.92
N GLY A 764 -0.93 -4.83 0.90
CA GLY A 764 -2.39 -4.75 0.74
C GLY A 764 -2.91 -4.50 -0.69
N HIS A 765 -2.04 -4.47 -1.71
CA HIS A 765 -2.47 -4.15 -3.09
C HIS A 765 -1.57 -4.80 -4.16
N ASN A 766 -1.77 -4.49 -5.45
CA ASN A 766 -0.95 -5.03 -6.54
C ASN A 766 -0.69 -3.91 -7.56
N SER A 767 0.56 -3.42 -7.64
CA SER A 767 0.99 -2.27 -8.44
C SER A 767 2.49 -2.33 -8.73
N SER A 768 2.98 -1.46 -9.62
CA SER A 768 4.42 -1.27 -9.84
C SER A 768 5.00 -0.17 -8.94
N ALA A 769 6.33 -0.10 -8.80
CA ALA A 769 7.03 0.81 -7.89
C ALA A 769 6.80 2.32 -8.12
N PHE A 770 6.26 2.71 -9.27
CA PHE A 770 5.94 4.10 -9.63
C PHE A 770 4.46 4.31 -9.95
N ASP A 771 3.60 3.36 -9.58
CA ASP A 771 2.14 3.43 -9.71
C ASP A 771 1.53 3.59 -8.31
N GLY A 772 1.09 4.80 -7.97
CA GLY A 772 0.36 5.10 -6.73
C GLY A 772 -1.15 5.17 -6.94
N GLY A 773 -1.67 4.79 -8.13
CA GLY A 773 -3.07 4.94 -8.51
C GLY A 773 -4.07 4.19 -7.61
N TRP A 774 -3.58 3.27 -6.79
CA TRP A 774 -4.31 2.51 -5.78
C TRP A 774 -4.62 3.31 -4.50
N MET A 775 -3.95 4.43 -4.24
CA MET A 775 -4.12 5.28 -3.04
C MET A 775 -5.43 6.09 -3.08
N TYR A 776 -5.89 6.44 -4.29
CA TYR A 776 -7.09 7.25 -4.50
C TYR A 776 -8.34 6.61 -3.87
N PHE A 777 -9.00 7.37 -3.00
CA PHE A 777 -10.20 6.98 -2.24
C PHE A 777 -10.01 5.75 -1.33
N ASN A 778 -8.78 5.40 -0.96
CA ASN A 778 -8.44 4.12 -0.33
C ASN A 778 -7.46 4.26 0.85
N ASN A 779 -7.93 4.78 1.99
CA ASN A 779 -7.07 4.91 3.18
C ASN A 779 -6.68 3.55 3.79
N GLU A 780 -7.53 2.52 3.67
CA GLU A 780 -7.24 1.18 4.19
C GLU A 780 -6.06 0.53 3.46
N GLY A 781 -5.95 0.71 2.14
CA GLY A 781 -4.76 0.31 1.38
C GLY A 781 -3.50 1.10 1.75
N ILE A 782 -3.62 2.38 2.13
CA ILE A 782 -2.49 3.17 2.63
C ILE A 782 -2.01 2.61 3.98
N LEU A 783 -2.92 2.37 4.93
CA LEU A 783 -2.59 1.76 6.23
C LEU A 783 -1.93 0.37 6.08
N ASP A 784 -2.39 -0.43 5.12
CA ASP A 784 -1.79 -1.73 4.79
C ASP A 784 -0.34 -1.60 4.30
N TRP A 785 -0.09 -0.71 3.33
CA TRP A 785 1.23 -0.49 2.74
C TRP A 785 2.23 0.14 3.72
N VAL A 786 1.77 1.03 4.61
CA VAL A 786 2.61 1.69 5.62
C VAL A 786 3.04 0.73 6.73
N TYR A 787 2.12 -0.07 7.28
CA TYR A 787 2.46 -1.00 8.37
C TYR A 787 1.58 -2.25 8.48
N ARG A 788 0.28 -2.19 8.18
CA ARG A 788 -0.68 -3.19 8.69
C ARG A 788 -0.56 -4.54 7.98
N ALA A 789 -0.31 -4.55 6.66
CA ALA A 789 -0.05 -5.80 5.94
C ALA A 789 1.26 -6.46 6.41
N ARG A 790 2.30 -5.65 6.62
CA ARG A 790 3.63 -6.09 7.09
C ARG A 790 3.58 -6.75 8.48
N HIS A 791 2.90 -6.11 9.43
CA HIS A 791 2.73 -6.63 10.78
C HIS A 791 1.94 -7.95 10.76
N ALA A 792 0.74 -7.95 10.15
CA ALA A 792 -0.12 -9.13 10.06
C ALA A 792 0.55 -10.32 9.34
N ALA A 793 1.31 -10.06 8.28
CA ALA A 793 2.08 -11.08 7.57
C ALA A 793 3.24 -11.64 8.41
N THR A 794 3.86 -10.80 9.24
CA THR A 794 4.92 -11.23 10.17
C THR A 794 4.35 -12.09 11.31
N GLU A 795 3.17 -11.76 11.86
CA GLU A 795 2.46 -12.63 12.82
C GLU A 795 2.08 -13.98 12.19
N ALA A 796 1.37 -13.96 11.06
CA ALA A 796 0.90 -15.16 10.37
C ALA A 796 2.07 -16.06 9.93
N GLY A 797 3.15 -15.45 9.41
CA GLY A 797 4.36 -16.16 8.99
C GLY A 797 5.04 -16.88 10.16
N LYS A 798 5.20 -16.22 11.32
CA LYS A 798 5.74 -16.86 12.54
C LYS A 798 4.91 -18.09 12.96
N GLN A 799 3.58 -18.04 12.82
CA GLN A 799 2.70 -19.17 13.15
C GLN A 799 2.76 -20.32 12.13
N VAL A 800 2.94 -20.02 10.84
CA VAL A 800 3.19 -21.03 9.79
C VAL A 800 4.52 -21.76 10.03
N ILE A 801 5.56 -21.02 10.41
CA ILE A 801 6.90 -21.57 10.72
C ILE A 801 6.82 -22.53 11.92
N ASP A 802 6.18 -22.10 13.02
CA ASP A 802 5.95 -22.93 14.22
C ASP A 802 5.22 -24.25 13.89
N GLN A 803 4.17 -24.18 13.06
CA GLN A 803 3.38 -25.36 12.68
C GLN A 803 4.07 -26.29 11.67
N PHE A 804 4.99 -25.78 10.85
CA PHE A 804 5.72 -26.58 9.87
C PHE A 804 6.97 -27.25 10.45
N TYR A 805 7.74 -26.56 11.29
CA TYR A 805 8.94 -27.14 11.91
C TYR A 805 8.65 -27.80 13.26
N GLY A 806 7.52 -27.48 13.90
CA GLY A 806 7.17 -27.93 15.25
C GLY A 806 7.86 -27.12 16.35
N GLU A 807 8.52 -26.02 16.00
CA GLU A 807 9.16 -25.07 16.92
C GLU A 807 9.16 -23.65 16.36
N LYS A 808 9.01 -22.66 17.23
CA LYS A 808 9.01 -21.23 16.89
C LYS A 808 10.37 -20.77 16.39
N PRO A 809 10.44 -19.78 15.47
CA PRO A 809 11.70 -19.11 15.16
C PRO A 809 12.32 -18.56 16.45
N SER A 810 13.61 -18.84 16.67
CA SER A 810 14.35 -18.37 17.84
C SER A 810 14.66 -16.88 17.78
N TYR A 811 14.77 -16.34 16.55
CA TYR A 811 15.00 -14.93 16.25
C TYR A 811 14.26 -14.53 14.98
N SER A 812 13.80 -13.28 14.97
CA SER A 812 13.04 -12.66 13.89
C SER A 812 13.79 -11.46 13.31
N TYR A 813 13.98 -11.42 12.00
CA TYR A 813 14.76 -10.38 11.32
C TYR A 813 13.94 -9.64 10.25
N TYR A 814 14.34 -8.42 9.91
CA TYR A 814 13.79 -7.65 8.79
C TYR A 814 14.93 -7.19 7.87
N LEU A 815 14.71 -7.29 6.56
CA LEU A 815 15.55 -6.69 5.53
C LEU A 815 14.67 -5.84 4.60
N GLY A 816 15.02 -4.56 4.46
CA GLY A 816 14.39 -3.71 3.47
C GLY A 816 15.16 -2.45 3.15
N CYS A 817 14.91 -1.91 1.96
CA CYS A 817 15.53 -0.71 1.45
C CYS A 817 14.49 0.21 0.77
N SER A 818 14.76 1.51 0.64
CA SER A 818 13.80 2.48 0.08
C SER A 818 12.52 2.56 0.95
N THR A 819 11.34 2.32 0.38
CA THR A 819 10.09 2.04 1.11
C THR A 819 10.28 0.99 2.20
N GLY A 820 10.98 -0.12 1.91
CA GLY A 820 11.34 -1.13 2.91
C GLY A 820 12.13 -0.58 4.09
N GLY A 821 13.02 0.39 3.84
CA GLY A 821 13.71 1.08 4.92
C GLY A 821 12.76 1.89 5.82
N GLN A 822 11.71 2.50 5.24
CA GLN A 822 10.68 3.24 5.98
C GLN A 822 9.68 2.31 6.70
N GLN A 823 9.26 1.21 6.08
CA GLN A 823 8.48 0.13 6.71
C GLN A 823 9.23 -0.49 7.91
N GLY A 824 10.53 -0.76 7.77
CA GLY A 824 11.38 -1.27 8.85
C GLY A 824 11.49 -0.30 10.03
N LEU A 825 11.57 1.01 9.77
CA LEU A 825 11.50 2.04 10.82
C LEU A 825 10.11 2.13 11.45
N HIS A 826 9.02 1.97 10.68
CA HIS A 826 7.66 1.85 11.22
C HIS A 826 7.51 0.66 12.17
N SER A 827 8.03 -0.52 11.83
CA SER A 827 8.04 -1.67 12.74
C SER A 827 8.86 -1.38 14.00
N ALA A 828 10.01 -0.71 13.90
CA ALA A 828 10.78 -0.30 15.08
C ALA A 828 10.02 0.70 15.99
N GLN A 829 9.24 1.60 15.41
CA GLN A 829 8.49 2.65 16.13
C GLN A 829 7.17 2.13 16.75
N HIS A 830 6.47 1.21 16.07
CA HIS A 830 5.11 0.80 16.43
C HIS A 830 4.96 -0.67 16.84
N PHE A 831 5.80 -1.57 16.31
CA PHE A 831 5.69 -3.02 16.50
C PHE A 831 7.03 -3.64 16.95
N PRO A 832 7.60 -3.21 18.10
CA PRO A 832 8.97 -3.57 18.50
C PRO A 832 9.19 -5.06 18.80
N ASP A 833 8.13 -5.85 18.92
CA ASP A 833 8.19 -7.31 19.08
C ASP A 833 8.15 -8.08 17.73
N ASP A 834 8.02 -7.38 16.60
CA ASP A 834 8.06 -8.03 15.29
C ASP A 834 9.46 -8.58 14.95
N PHE A 835 10.53 -7.82 15.26
CA PHE A 835 11.89 -8.13 14.83
C PHE A 835 12.92 -7.87 15.91
N ASP A 836 13.79 -8.86 16.15
CA ASP A 836 14.97 -8.76 17.02
C ASP A 836 16.10 -7.98 16.35
N GLY A 837 16.19 -8.04 15.01
CA GLY A 837 17.14 -7.28 14.20
C GLY A 837 16.53 -6.72 12.91
N ILE A 838 16.61 -5.40 12.71
CA ILE A 838 16.07 -4.69 11.54
C ILE A 838 17.21 -4.06 10.73
N ILE A 839 17.29 -4.38 9.45
CA ILE A 839 18.19 -3.73 8.48
C ILE A 839 17.35 -2.78 7.61
N ALA A 840 17.63 -1.48 7.68
CA ALA A 840 16.87 -0.42 7.02
C ALA A 840 17.76 0.43 6.09
N GLY A 841 17.72 0.13 4.79
CA GLY A 841 18.51 0.78 3.75
C GLY A 841 17.84 1.97 3.06
N SER A 842 18.60 3.01 2.69
CA SER A 842 18.15 4.20 1.92
C SER A 842 16.72 4.65 2.28
N ALA A 843 16.41 4.68 3.58
CA ALA A 843 15.03 4.63 4.04
C ALA A 843 14.22 5.85 3.58
N ALA A 844 13.07 5.60 2.94
CA ALA A 844 12.14 6.62 2.43
C ALA A 844 11.35 7.35 3.54
N ALA A 845 11.98 7.51 4.70
CA ALA A 845 11.43 8.15 5.89
C ALA A 845 11.36 9.66 5.71
N ASP A 846 10.52 10.28 6.52
CA ASP A 846 9.91 11.59 6.30
C ASP A 846 9.12 11.65 4.98
N PHE A 847 8.29 10.62 4.74
CA PHE A 847 7.70 10.34 3.42
C PHE A 847 6.92 11.52 2.80
N ASN A 848 6.13 12.25 3.58
CA ASN A 848 5.39 13.43 3.10
C ASN A 848 6.33 14.48 2.52
N HIS A 849 7.34 14.86 3.30
CA HIS A 849 8.35 15.83 2.90
C HIS A 849 9.27 15.32 1.79
N LEU A 850 9.57 14.01 1.74
CA LEU A 850 10.26 13.36 0.63
C LEU A 850 9.47 13.52 -0.68
N GLN A 851 8.17 13.26 -0.68
CA GLN A 851 7.34 13.46 -1.88
C GLN A 851 7.21 14.94 -2.25
N GLY A 852 7.12 15.85 -1.26
CA GLY A 852 7.08 17.29 -1.50
C GLY A 852 8.38 17.83 -2.12
N TRP A 853 9.52 17.39 -1.58
CA TRP A 853 10.86 17.65 -2.12
C TRP A 853 11.02 17.09 -3.53
N SER A 854 10.50 15.88 -3.77
CA SER A 854 10.50 15.22 -5.07
C SER A 854 9.65 15.98 -6.11
N GLY A 855 8.44 16.42 -5.73
CA GLY A 855 7.58 17.25 -6.59
C GLY A 855 8.16 18.64 -6.89
N ARG A 856 8.91 19.24 -5.95
CA ARG A 856 9.53 20.57 -6.14
C ARG A 856 10.50 20.64 -7.32
N PHE A 857 11.21 19.56 -7.68
CA PHE A 857 12.27 19.64 -8.69
C PHE A 857 11.79 20.13 -10.06
N VAL A 858 10.58 19.77 -10.51
CA VAL A 858 10.03 20.27 -11.79
C VAL A 858 9.86 21.80 -11.81
N GLN A 859 9.67 22.42 -10.65
CA GLN A 859 9.51 23.86 -10.49
C GLN A 859 10.86 24.57 -10.59
N LEU A 860 11.92 23.92 -10.08
CA LEU A 860 13.30 24.39 -10.19
C LEU A 860 13.81 24.23 -11.63
N THR A 861 13.70 23.04 -12.21
CA THR A 861 14.25 22.73 -13.55
C THR A 861 13.39 23.23 -14.71
N GLY A 862 12.08 23.35 -14.52
CA GLY A 862 11.14 23.50 -15.64
C GLY A 862 10.84 22.16 -16.35
N LEU A 863 9.79 22.16 -17.17
CA LEU A 863 9.18 20.94 -17.71
C LEU A 863 9.97 20.25 -18.84
N ASN A 864 10.81 20.99 -19.58
CA ASN A 864 11.60 20.50 -20.71
C ASN A 864 12.54 21.60 -21.23
N ALA A 865 13.37 21.28 -22.22
CA ALA A 865 14.36 22.17 -22.85
C ALA A 865 13.83 23.45 -23.55
N THR A 866 12.52 23.75 -23.49
CA THR A 866 12.00 25.09 -23.85
C THR A 866 11.96 26.06 -22.67
N ASP A 867 12.04 25.58 -21.43
CA ASP A 867 12.20 26.40 -20.23
C ASP A 867 13.69 26.81 -20.08
N PRO A 868 14.03 28.11 -19.95
CA PRO A 868 15.42 28.57 -19.80
C PRO A 868 16.10 28.12 -18.50
N LYS A 869 15.37 27.54 -17.54
CA LYS A 869 15.91 26.90 -16.33
C LYS A 869 16.43 25.48 -16.57
N PHE A 870 16.00 24.81 -17.65
CA PHE A 870 16.21 23.38 -17.86
C PHE A 870 17.67 23.04 -18.19
N LEU A 871 18.19 21.93 -17.66
CA LEU A 871 19.51 21.38 -18.02
C LEU A 871 19.34 20.03 -18.71
N THR A 872 20.10 19.81 -19.80
CA THR A 872 20.20 18.48 -20.42
C THR A 872 21.12 17.54 -19.62
N ILE A 873 21.11 16.24 -19.93
CA ILE A 873 22.03 15.27 -19.32
C ILE A 873 23.51 15.65 -19.53
N ASP A 874 23.88 16.18 -20.69
CA ASP A 874 25.24 16.68 -20.97
C ASP A 874 25.60 17.87 -20.07
N GLN A 875 24.62 18.71 -19.75
CA GLN A 875 24.78 19.88 -18.87
C GLN A 875 24.85 19.48 -17.40
N TRP A 876 24.09 18.47 -16.97
CA TRP A 876 24.30 17.84 -15.65
C TRP A 876 25.64 17.09 -15.56
N THR A 877 26.18 16.58 -16.67
CA THR A 877 27.52 15.99 -16.74
C THR A 877 28.61 17.05 -16.58
N LEU A 878 28.43 18.23 -17.18
CA LEU A 878 29.29 19.40 -16.92
C LEU A 878 29.21 19.84 -15.45
N VAL A 879 28.01 19.87 -14.84
CA VAL A 879 27.86 20.16 -13.40
C VAL A 879 28.58 19.10 -12.56
N GLN A 880 28.50 17.82 -12.92
CA GLN A 880 29.19 16.74 -12.21
C GLN A 880 30.72 16.88 -12.25
N SER A 881 31.32 17.24 -13.39
CA SER A 881 32.77 17.43 -13.43
C SER A 881 33.21 18.58 -12.51
N TYR A 882 32.48 19.71 -12.51
CA TYR A 882 32.77 20.84 -11.63
C TYR A 882 32.48 20.56 -10.15
N ILE A 883 31.67 19.55 -9.82
CA ILE A 883 31.51 19.03 -8.45
C ILE A 883 32.76 18.24 -8.05
N PHE A 884 33.18 17.26 -8.85
CA PHE A 884 34.36 16.45 -8.54
C PHE A 884 35.65 17.29 -8.53
N ASP A 885 35.84 18.20 -9.49
CA ASP A 885 36.98 19.15 -9.53
C ASP A 885 37.09 20.04 -8.27
N GLN A 886 35.97 20.25 -7.54
CA GLN A 886 35.92 21.09 -6.34
C GLN A 886 35.91 20.29 -5.03
N CYS A 887 35.43 19.04 -5.03
CA CYS A 887 35.20 18.28 -3.81
C CYS A 887 36.03 16.99 -3.71
N ASP A 888 36.13 16.15 -4.76
CA ASP A 888 36.66 14.76 -4.71
C ASP A 888 37.97 14.64 -3.88
N ALA A 889 39.10 15.03 -4.46
CA ALA A 889 40.40 15.03 -3.77
C ALA A 889 40.57 16.12 -2.70
N ALA A 890 39.53 16.92 -2.43
CA ALA A 890 39.50 17.92 -1.37
C ALA A 890 38.79 17.45 -0.09
N LEU A 891 38.01 16.36 -0.16
CA LEU A 891 37.29 15.78 0.99
C LEU A 891 38.09 14.70 1.71
N ASP A 892 38.62 13.75 0.94
CA ASP A 892 39.28 12.51 1.42
C ASP A 892 40.73 12.38 0.92
N GLY A 893 41.10 13.12 -0.12
CA GLY A 893 42.45 13.14 -0.70
C GLY A 893 42.67 12.16 -1.85
N VAL A 894 41.62 11.53 -2.37
CA VAL A 894 41.64 10.60 -3.51
C VAL A 894 40.96 11.25 -4.72
N ASN A 895 41.34 10.86 -5.94
CA ASN A 895 40.63 11.25 -7.16
C ASN A 895 40.16 9.97 -7.87
N ASP A 896 39.10 9.37 -7.32
CA ASP A 896 38.45 8.14 -7.81
C ASP A 896 37.02 8.40 -8.31
N GLY A 897 36.51 9.64 -8.19
CA GLY A 897 35.15 10.02 -8.57
C GLY A 897 34.09 9.66 -7.53
N ILE A 898 34.51 9.41 -6.28
CA ILE A 898 33.66 9.02 -5.16
C ILE A 898 33.81 10.06 -4.06
N LEU A 899 32.80 10.91 -3.91
CA LEU A 899 32.70 11.76 -2.72
C LEU A 899 32.49 10.84 -1.49
N GLU A 900 33.53 10.66 -0.68
CA GLU A 900 33.49 9.73 0.46
C GLU A 900 32.55 10.24 1.59
N ASP A 901 32.46 11.57 1.76
CA ASP A 901 31.47 12.23 2.62
C ASP A 901 30.92 13.52 1.96
N PRO A 902 29.94 13.42 1.03
CA PRO A 902 29.45 14.58 0.27
C PRO A 902 28.74 15.63 1.14
N THR A 903 28.46 15.34 2.42
CA THR A 903 27.84 16.31 3.34
C THR A 903 28.72 17.54 3.54
N ILE A 904 30.05 17.36 3.56
CA ILE A 904 31.03 18.44 3.77
C ILE A 904 31.51 19.10 2.47
N CYS A 905 31.01 18.68 1.30
CA CYS A 905 31.32 19.32 0.01
C CYS A 905 30.80 20.78 -0.03
N LYS A 906 31.64 21.69 -0.52
CA LYS A 906 31.35 23.13 -0.63
C LYS A 906 31.39 23.58 -2.09
N PHE A 907 30.61 22.90 -2.93
CA PHE A 907 30.54 23.18 -4.36
C PHE A 907 30.03 24.60 -4.67
N ASN A 908 30.74 25.31 -5.54
CA ASN A 908 30.35 26.62 -6.06
C ASN A 908 29.98 26.52 -7.56
N ALA A 909 28.70 26.67 -7.88
CA ALA A 909 28.20 26.64 -9.26
C ALA A 909 28.70 27.82 -10.12
N THR A 910 29.07 28.96 -9.51
CA THR A 910 29.58 30.14 -10.24
C THR A 910 30.97 29.93 -10.85
N ALA A 911 31.64 28.81 -10.54
CA ALA A 911 32.85 28.39 -11.24
C ALA A 911 32.57 27.91 -12.68
N ILE A 912 31.33 27.48 -12.98
CA ILE A 912 30.95 27.00 -14.32
C ILE A 912 30.89 28.20 -15.30
N PRO A 913 31.52 28.11 -16.49
CA PRO A 913 31.50 29.18 -17.47
C PRO A 913 30.08 29.62 -17.88
N VAL A 914 29.86 30.94 -17.91
CA VAL A 914 28.63 31.54 -18.44
C VAL A 914 28.71 31.66 -19.96
N CYS A 915 27.74 31.12 -20.68
CA CYS A 915 27.67 31.28 -22.13
C CYS A 915 27.31 32.71 -22.56
N ALA A 916 27.93 33.19 -23.63
CA ALA A 916 27.54 34.44 -24.30
C ALA A 916 26.27 34.32 -25.19
N GLY A 917 25.49 33.25 -25.02
CA GLY A 917 24.37 32.86 -25.87
C GLY A 917 23.68 31.60 -25.33
N ALA A 918 23.14 30.76 -26.22
CA ALA A 918 22.56 29.47 -25.83
C ALA A 918 23.59 28.54 -25.18
N SER A 919 23.12 27.73 -24.22
CA SER A 919 23.96 26.77 -23.49
C SER A 919 24.28 25.51 -24.30
N ASN A 920 25.34 24.82 -23.88
CA ASN A 920 25.89 23.65 -24.56
C ASN A 920 26.67 22.79 -23.55
N ALA A 921 27.49 21.84 -24.02
CA ALA A 921 28.23 20.90 -23.17
C ALA A 921 29.44 21.50 -22.41
N THR A 922 29.81 22.77 -22.63
CA THR A 922 30.98 23.40 -21.97
C THR A 922 30.69 24.71 -21.23
N CYS A 923 29.45 25.22 -21.30
CA CYS A 923 29.00 26.39 -20.53
C CYS A 923 27.49 26.35 -20.29
N LEU A 924 27.04 27.04 -19.23
CA LEU A 924 25.63 27.19 -18.85
C LEU A 924 25.16 28.64 -19.01
N THR A 925 23.85 28.88 -19.06
CA THR A 925 23.31 30.24 -18.89
C THR A 925 23.33 30.65 -17.41
N SER A 926 23.29 31.96 -17.11
CA SER A 926 23.15 32.42 -15.71
C SER A 926 21.86 31.90 -15.05
N THR A 927 20.80 31.68 -15.82
CA THR A 927 19.55 31.05 -15.33
C THR A 927 19.81 29.61 -14.92
N GLN A 928 20.48 28.81 -15.77
CA GLN A 928 20.81 27.42 -15.47
C GLN A 928 21.79 27.28 -14.29
N ILE A 929 22.76 28.18 -14.14
CA ILE A 929 23.65 28.19 -12.96
C ILE A 929 22.82 28.40 -11.69
N ASN A 930 21.84 29.30 -11.71
CA ASN A 930 20.95 29.49 -10.57
C ASN A 930 19.96 28.32 -10.36
N THR A 931 19.54 27.61 -11.42
CA THR A 931 18.84 26.31 -11.27
C THR A 931 19.71 25.30 -10.51
N VAL A 932 20.99 25.19 -10.87
CA VAL A 932 21.96 24.29 -10.21
C VAL A 932 22.15 24.66 -8.74
N GLU A 933 22.29 25.95 -8.43
CA GLU A 933 22.31 26.45 -7.04
C GLU A 933 21.05 26.04 -6.27
N GLN A 934 19.86 26.21 -6.86
CA GLN A 934 18.58 25.90 -6.19
C GLN A 934 18.32 24.40 -6.03
N VAL A 935 18.75 23.55 -6.97
CA VAL A 935 18.60 22.08 -6.90
C VAL A 935 19.33 21.49 -5.69
N PHE A 936 20.43 22.11 -5.27
CA PHE A 936 21.20 21.71 -4.09
C PHE A 936 20.83 22.52 -2.83
N THR A 937 19.55 22.91 -2.66
CA THR A 937 19.01 23.52 -1.43
C THR A 937 18.01 22.61 -0.72
N GLU A 938 17.84 22.80 0.58
CA GLU A 938 16.80 22.12 1.34
C GLU A 938 15.38 22.66 1.03
N LEU A 939 14.35 21.92 1.44
CA LEU A 939 12.93 22.31 1.42
C LEU A 939 12.52 22.87 2.78
N TYR A 940 11.81 24.01 2.77
CA TYR A 940 11.34 24.71 3.97
C TYR A 940 9.85 25.05 3.89
N ASN A 941 9.18 25.18 5.04
CA ASN A 941 7.81 25.70 5.14
C ASN A 941 7.77 27.25 5.03
N THR A 942 6.60 27.84 5.27
CA THR A 942 6.40 29.30 5.33
C THR A 942 7.06 29.98 6.54
N GLU A 943 7.35 29.23 7.60
CA GLU A 943 7.86 29.69 8.89
C GLU A 943 9.40 29.70 8.95
N GLY A 944 10.05 28.88 8.11
CA GLY A 944 11.52 28.70 8.04
C GLY A 944 12.05 27.38 8.60
N ASP A 945 11.14 26.46 8.96
CA ASP A 945 11.43 25.11 9.43
C ASP A 945 11.78 24.18 8.27
N LEU A 946 12.68 23.24 8.54
CA LEU A 946 13.24 22.30 7.58
C LEU A 946 12.28 21.12 7.38
N LEU A 947 11.62 21.09 6.23
CA LEU A 947 10.76 19.98 5.82
C LEU A 947 11.59 18.81 5.31
N TYR A 948 12.47 19.04 4.33
CA TYR A 948 13.35 17.99 3.79
C TYR A 948 14.73 18.55 3.44
N THR A 949 15.78 17.75 3.57
CA THR A 949 17.15 18.18 3.31
C THR A 949 17.50 18.22 1.80
N MET A 950 18.67 18.75 1.44
CA MET A 950 19.10 18.91 0.03
C MET A 950 19.37 17.57 -0.67
N LEU A 951 19.35 17.57 -2.00
CA LEU A 951 19.98 16.51 -2.79
C LEU A 951 21.49 16.51 -2.52
N LEU A 952 22.09 15.35 -2.24
CA LEU A 952 23.54 15.26 -2.05
C LEU A 952 24.28 15.31 -3.39
N TYR A 953 25.44 15.96 -3.39
CA TYR A 953 26.29 16.07 -4.58
C TYR A 953 26.78 14.70 -5.06
N GLY A 954 26.89 14.55 -6.38
CA GLY A 954 27.34 13.31 -7.05
C GLY A 954 26.19 12.57 -7.73
N SER A 955 24.99 12.56 -7.13
CA SER A 955 23.82 11.79 -7.59
C SER A 955 23.08 12.37 -8.80
N GLN A 956 23.34 13.64 -9.16
CA GLN A 956 22.51 14.40 -10.12
C GLN A 956 22.35 13.77 -11.53
N ILE A 957 23.27 12.90 -11.95
CA ILE A 957 23.17 12.17 -13.22
C ILE A 957 22.08 11.11 -13.17
N ASP A 958 22.04 10.31 -12.11
CA ASP A 958 21.02 9.29 -11.92
C ASP A 958 19.69 9.93 -11.49
N ALA A 959 19.73 11.06 -10.77
CA ALA A 959 18.54 11.87 -10.52
C ALA A 959 17.90 12.38 -11.82
N PHE A 960 18.70 12.78 -12.84
CA PHE A 960 18.14 13.06 -14.17
C PHE A 960 17.57 11.80 -14.84
N ARG A 961 18.31 10.68 -14.83
CA ARG A 961 17.88 9.41 -15.48
C ARG A 961 16.58 8.84 -14.91
N LEU A 962 16.32 9.05 -13.62
CA LEU A 962 15.19 8.48 -12.88
C LEU A 962 13.97 9.40 -12.80
N GLY A 963 13.96 10.51 -13.53
CA GLY A 963 12.80 11.41 -13.60
C GLY A 963 12.84 12.63 -12.67
N GLN A 964 13.82 12.70 -11.74
CA GLN A 964 13.93 13.73 -10.71
C GLN A 964 14.33 15.10 -11.28
N LEU A 965 15.36 15.14 -12.13
CA LEU A 965 15.93 16.38 -12.69
C LEU A 965 15.66 16.57 -14.20
N SER A 966 14.82 15.71 -14.80
CA SER A 966 14.52 15.69 -16.24
C SER A 966 13.26 16.45 -16.65
N GLY A 967 12.70 17.29 -15.77
CA GLY A 967 11.47 18.07 -16.04
C GLY A 967 10.17 17.27 -15.97
N SER A 968 10.24 16.03 -15.51
CA SER A 968 9.10 15.20 -15.11
C SER A 968 8.81 15.35 -13.61
N ILE A 969 7.71 14.73 -13.15
CA ILE A 969 7.41 14.50 -11.74
C ILE A 969 7.43 12.99 -11.52
N GLN A 970 7.97 12.54 -10.38
CA GLN A 970 7.88 11.13 -9.96
C GLN A 970 6.41 10.67 -9.89
N GLY A 971 6.13 9.46 -10.36
CA GLY A 971 4.81 8.85 -10.24
C GLY A 971 4.31 8.82 -8.79
N ILE A 972 5.19 8.39 -7.88
CA ILE A 972 4.94 8.35 -6.43
C ILE A 972 4.55 9.74 -5.88
N ALA A 973 5.31 10.80 -6.20
CA ALA A 973 5.03 12.13 -5.70
C ALA A 973 3.72 12.71 -6.24
N LYS A 974 3.43 12.49 -7.54
CA LYS A 974 2.17 12.88 -8.16
C LYS A 974 0.98 12.15 -7.51
N ASP A 975 1.06 10.84 -7.38
CA ASP A 975 -0.06 10.00 -6.94
C ASP A 975 -0.23 10.04 -5.41
N TRP A 976 0.81 10.32 -4.63
CA TRP A 976 0.69 10.62 -3.20
C TRP A 976 -0.11 11.90 -2.96
N TYR A 977 0.29 13.02 -3.60
CA TYR A 977 -0.41 14.28 -3.39
C TYR A 977 -1.81 14.29 -4.03
N GLY A 978 -1.97 13.65 -5.18
CA GLY A 978 -3.27 13.49 -5.80
C GLY A 978 -4.21 12.53 -5.06
N GLY A 979 -3.70 11.37 -4.62
CA GLY A 979 -4.51 10.28 -4.06
C GLY A 979 -4.64 10.27 -2.54
N GLY A 980 -3.52 10.39 -1.82
CA GLY A 980 -3.49 10.46 -0.36
C GLY A 980 -3.89 11.83 0.16
N VAL A 981 -3.16 12.87 -0.24
CA VAL A 981 -3.24 14.21 0.38
C VAL A 981 -4.50 14.99 -0.03
N TRP A 982 -4.80 15.10 -1.31
CA TRP A 982 -6.00 15.83 -1.80
C TRP A 982 -7.17 14.93 -2.18
N ASN A 983 -6.89 13.66 -2.50
CA ASN A 983 -7.87 12.69 -2.99
C ASN A 983 -8.66 13.19 -4.22
N ASP A 984 -7.96 13.87 -5.14
CA ASP A 984 -8.45 14.43 -6.39
C ASP A 984 -7.57 13.97 -7.57
N SER A 985 -8.17 13.23 -8.51
CA SER A 985 -7.48 12.74 -9.72
C SER A 985 -7.27 13.81 -10.79
N TYR A 986 -7.72 15.05 -10.56
CA TYR A 986 -7.40 16.23 -11.37
C TYR A 986 -6.27 17.09 -10.77
N TYR A 987 -5.66 16.67 -9.66
CA TYR A 987 -4.55 17.38 -9.01
C TYR A 987 -3.35 17.57 -9.96
N ASP A 988 -2.95 18.83 -10.16
CA ASP A 988 -1.77 19.19 -10.96
C ASP A 988 -0.53 19.36 -10.07
N ALA A 989 0.20 18.27 -9.90
CA ALA A 989 1.46 18.24 -9.15
C ALA A 989 2.54 19.20 -9.69
N THR A 990 2.42 19.75 -10.91
CA THR A 990 3.35 20.78 -11.39
C THR A 990 3.20 22.12 -10.66
N GLN A 991 2.06 22.32 -9.96
CA GLN A 991 1.73 23.53 -9.19
C GLN A 991 1.77 23.32 -7.66
N MET A 992 2.37 22.20 -7.21
CA MET A 992 2.57 21.87 -5.80
C MET A 992 3.27 23.01 -5.03
N ASN A 993 2.82 23.32 -3.82
CA ASN A 993 3.25 24.48 -3.06
C ASN A 993 3.12 24.26 -1.55
N GLN A 994 3.31 25.31 -0.77
CA GLN A 994 3.29 25.27 0.70
C GLN A 994 1.96 24.79 1.29
N THR A 995 0.84 24.99 0.58
CA THR A 995 -0.48 24.48 0.98
C THR A 995 -0.51 22.95 0.95
N ASP A 996 0.16 22.34 -0.03
CA ASP A 996 0.20 20.89 -0.21
C ASP A 996 1.01 20.23 0.90
N TYR A 997 2.21 20.75 1.20
CA TYR A 997 3.06 20.22 2.26
C TYR A 997 2.31 20.21 3.61
N ALA A 998 1.76 21.36 4.02
CA ALA A 998 0.98 21.48 5.24
C ALA A 998 -0.28 20.58 5.24
N GLN A 999 -0.91 20.34 4.08
CA GLN A 999 -2.05 19.43 3.97
C GLN A 999 -1.64 17.96 4.12
N ALA A 1000 -0.42 17.57 3.71
CA ALA A 1000 0.11 16.23 3.95
C ALA A 1000 0.39 16.00 5.44
N ASP A 1001 1.00 16.98 6.11
CA ASP A 1001 1.34 16.91 7.55
C ASP A 1001 0.08 16.82 8.42
N LEU A 1002 -0.97 17.56 8.06
CA LEU A 1002 -2.30 17.48 8.69
C LEU A 1002 -2.99 16.11 8.53
N LEU A 1003 -2.53 15.28 7.59
CA LEU A 1003 -3.09 13.95 7.30
C LEU A 1003 -2.17 12.79 7.72
N ASP A 1004 -0.93 13.06 8.18
CA ASP A 1004 0.04 12.00 8.48
C ASP A 1004 -0.54 10.93 9.42
N ALA A 1005 -1.17 11.36 10.51
CA ALA A 1005 -1.83 10.48 11.48
C ALA A 1005 -3.09 9.75 10.94
N LEU A 1006 -3.76 10.26 9.91
CA LEU A 1006 -4.85 9.55 9.22
C LEU A 1006 -4.30 8.39 8.38
N HIS A 1007 -3.12 8.59 7.80
CA HIS A 1007 -2.39 7.64 6.98
C HIS A 1007 -1.44 6.73 7.79
N GLY A 1008 -1.64 6.60 9.10
CA GLY A 1008 -0.85 5.71 9.97
C GLY A 1008 0.49 6.27 10.45
N ASN A 1009 0.67 7.59 10.36
CA ASN A 1009 1.95 8.31 10.50
C ASN A 1009 2.96 7.97 9.39
N VAL A 1010 2.48 7.89 8.14
CA VAL A 1010 3.23 7.50 6.92
C VAL A 1010 4.61 8.16 6.77
N SER A 1011 4.83 9.32 7.38
CA SER A 1011 6.16 9.93 7.55
C SER A 1011 7.21 8.93 8.06
N GLY A 1012 6.88 7.99 8.95
CA GLY A 1012 7.84 7.06 9.57
C GLY A 1012 8.94 7.76 10.35
N PHE A 1013 8.72 9.01 10.78
CA PHE A 1013 9.77 9.94 11.19
C PHE A 1013 9.75 10.28 12.70
N SER A 1014 9.21 9.38 13.52
CA SER A 1014 9.31 9.46 14.98
C SER A 1014 10.76 9.21 15.44
N GLY A 1015 11.23 10.05 16.37
CA GLY A 1015 12.51 9.85 17.06
C GLY A 1015 12.42 8.94 18.29
N ASP A 1016 11.22 8.54 18.71
CA ASP A 1016 11.04 7.67 19.88
C ASP A 1016 11.16 6.19 19.48
N LEU A 1017 12.29 5.60 19.82
CA LEU A 1017 12.56 4.16 19.75
C LEU A 1017 12.73 3.54 21.15
N SER A 1018 12.17 4.17 22.19
CA SER A 1018 12.36 3.76 23.59
C SER A 1018 11.86 2.34 23.86
N ALA A 1019 10.71 1.95 23.29
CA ALA A 1019 10.16 0.60 23.42
C ALA A 1019 11.06 -0.46 22.74
N PHE A 1020 11.54 -0.18 21.53
CA PHE A 1020 12.44 -1.06 20.77
C PHE A 1020 13.77 -1.29 21.50
N ASN A 1021 14.38 -0.22 22.00
CA ASN A 1021 15.60 -0.28 22.81
C ASN A 1021 15.36 -1.02 24.15
N ALA A 1022 14.23 -0.75 24.84
CA ALA A 1022 13.88 -1.43 26.09
C ALA A 1022 13.62 -2.93 25.91
N ALA A 1023 13.13 -3.36 24.74
CA ALA A 1023 13.01 -4.75 24.34
C ALA A 1023 14.35 -5.38 23.85
N GLY A 1024 15.45 -4.62 23.88
CA GLY A 1024 16.82 -5.08 23.58
C GLY A 1024 17.16 -5.19 22.09
N LYS A 1025 16.21 -4.89 21.20
CA LYS A 1025 16.20 -5.11 19.75
C LYS A 1025 17.26 -4.26 19.03
N LYS A 1026 17.69 -4.67 17.82
CA LYS A 1026 18.77 -4.03 17.05
C LYS A 1026 18.28 -3.42 15.74
N LEU A 1027 18.76 -2.22 15.41
CA LEU A 1027 18.47 -1.49 14.19
C LEU A 1027 19.78 -1.05 13.53
N LEU A 1028 20.00 -1.55 12.32
CA LEU A 1028 21.11 -1.18 11.46
C LEU A 1028 20.56 -0.41 10.27
N MET A 1029 20.83 0.89 10.24
CA MET A 1029 20.51 1.74 9.09
C MET A 1029 21.71 1.80 8.15
N TYR A 1030 21.48 1.86 6.83
CA TYR A 1030 22.49 2.29 5.87
C TYR A 1030 21.90 3.23 4.82
N HIS A 1031 22.71 4.06 4.19
CA HIS A 1031 22.26 4.89 3.07
C HIS A 1031 23.40 5.06 2.04
N GLY A 1032 23.05 5.00 0.76
CA GLY A 1032 23.97 5.39 -0.31
C GLY A 1032 24.22 6.90 -0.29
N MET A 1033 25.48 7.33 -0.26
CA MET A 1033 25.80 8.76 -0.20
C MET A 1033 25.69 9.46 -1.57
N ALA A 1034 25.56 8.69 -2.66
CA ALA A 1034 25.23 9.18 -4.01
C ALA A 1034 23.78 8.83 -4.42
N ASP A 1035 22.88 8.64 -3.45
CA ASP A 1035 21.47 8.28 -3.68
C ASP A 1035 20.70 9.42 -4.42
N PRO A 1036 20.10 9.14 -5.59
CA PRO A 1036 19.35 10.12 -6.39
C PRO A 1036 17.86 10.24 -6.05
N LEU A 1037 17.29 9.33 -5.26
CA LEU A 1037 15.84 9.24 -5.01
C LEU A 1037 15.47 9.61 -3.56
N VAL A 1038 16.33 9.27 -2.61
CA VAL A 1038 16.19 9.65 -1.20
C VAL A 1038 17.51 10.26 -0.77
N SER A 1039 17.50 11.39 -0.05
CA SER A 1039 18.77 12.02 0.35
C SER A 1039 19.38 11.29 1.54
N GLY A 1040 20.63 10.83 1.41
CA GLY A 1040 21.39 10.21 2.51
C GLY A 1040 21.56 11.12 3.74
N ALA A 1041 21.46 12.44 3.56
CA ALA A 1041 21.41 13.39 4.66
C ALA A 1041 20.13 13.23 5.52
N ASN A 1042 19.02 12.69 4.98
CA ASN A 1042 17.79 12.51 5.75
C ASN A 1042 17.89 11.33 6.75
N SER A 1043 18.67 10.28 6.45
CA SER A 1043 19.00 9.25 7.46
C SER A 1043 19.93 9.80 8.55
N GLN A 1044 20.82 10.75 8.22
CA GLN A 1044 21.60 11.47 9.24
C GLN A 1044 20.70 12.36 10.11
N ARG A 1045 19.73 13.07 9.52
CA ARG A 1045 18.67 13.82 10.23
C ARG A 1045 17.85 12.91 11.15
N TYR A 1046 17.46 11.71 10.70
CA TYR A 1046 16.75 10.73 11.53
C TYR A 1046 17.58 10.26 12.73
N TYR A 1047 18.85 9.87 12.52
CA TYR A 1047 19.75 9.45 13.60
C TYR A 1047 19.89 10.55 14.66
N LEU A 1048 20.01 11.81 14.23
CA LEU A 1048 20.04 12.98 15.12
C LEU A 1048 18.70 13.23 15.84
N LYS A 1049 17.56 13.04 15.18
CA LYS A 1049 16.22 13.12 15.78
C LYS A 1049 16.05 12.06 16.88
N VAL A 1050 16.50 10.82 16.65
CA VAL A 1050 16.51 9.75 17.68
C VAL A 1050 17.47 10.08 18.83
N ALA A 1051 18.70 10.53 18.54
CA ALA A 1051 19.67 10.94 19.55
C ALA A 1051 19.10 12.01 20.49
N GLN A 1052 18.51 13.07 19.93
CA GLN A 1052 17.90 14.15 20.69
C GLN A 1052 16.66 13.69 21.47
N THR A 1053 15.76 12.92 20.84
CA THR A 1053 14.48 12.48 21.45
C THR A 1053 14.73 11.56 22.66
N LEU A 1054 15.70 10.64 22.56
CA LEU A 1054 16.05 9.72 23.64
C LEU A 1054 17.06 10.32 24.65
N GLY A 1055 17.62 11.50 24.37
CA GLY A 1055 18.67 12.12 25.19
C GLY A 1055 19.99 11.33 25.21
N MET A 1056 20.33 10.68 24.08
CA MET A 1056 21.44 9.74 23.96
C MET A 1056 22.58 10.30 23.10
N ASP A 1057 23.83 10.06 23.52
CA ASP A 1057 25.00 10.22 22.65
C ASP A 1057 25.17 8.99 21.74
N ASN A 1058 26.13 9.06 20.80
CA ASN A 1058 26.37 7.98 19.86
C ASN A 1058 26.74 6.65 20.55
N THR A 1059 27.38 6.68 21.73
CA THR A 1059 27.85 5.48 22.45
C THR A 1059 26.68 4.79 23.14
N ALA A 1060 25.68 5.56 23.61
CA ALA A 1060 24.42 5.03 24.09
C ALA A 1060 23.55 4.48 22.94
N LEU A 1061 23.54 5.15 21.78
CA LEU A 1061 22.88 4.63 20.57
C LEU A 1061 23.55 3.35 20.04
N ASP A 1062 24.88 3.28 20.02
CA ASP A 1062 25.69 2.19 19.47
C ASP A 1062 25.35 0.78 20.03
N GLY A 1063 24.65 0.70 21.17
CA GLY A 1063 24.15 -0.54 21.76
C GLY A 1063 22.85 -1.10 21.15
N PHE A 1064 22.12 -0.31 20.35
CA PHE A 1064 20.89 -0.74 19.68
C PHE A 1064 20.65 -0.14 18.27
N LEU A 1065 21.17 1.07 17.98
CA LEU A 1065 21.05 1.77 16.70
C LEU A 1065 22.44 2.12 16.15
N ARG A 1066 22.76 1.62 14.95
CA ARG A 1066 23.96 1.99 14.18
C ARG A 1066 23.56 2.42 12.76
N TYR A 1067 24.19 3.48 12.26
CA TYR A 1067 23.91 4.04 10.93
C TYR A 1067 25.20 4.05 10.09
N PHE A 1068 25.18 3.50 8.88
CA PHE A 1068 26.31 3.44 7.96
C PHE A 1068 26.11 4.33 6.74
N ARG A 1069 27.13 5.12 6.41
CA ARG A 1069 27.16 5.98 5.23
C ARG A 1069 28.01 5.31 4.17
N ILE A 1070 27.37 4.85 3.08
CA ILE A 1070 28.04 4.06 2.03
C ILE A 1070 28.51 5.01 0.93
N SER A 1071 29.82 5.22 0.83
CA SER A 1071 30.40 6.14 -0.15
C SER A 1071 30.17 5.66 -1.59
N GLY A 1072 29.87 6.61 -2.48
CA GLY A 1072 29.65 6.38 -3.92
C GLY A 1072 28.49 5.44 -4.31
N MET A 1073 27.75 4.86 -3.37
CA MET A 1073 26.57 4.01 -3.59
C MET A 1073 25.35 4.87 -3.94
N ALA A 1074 24.60 4.47 -4.96
CA ALA A 1074 23.31 5.05 -5.34
C ALA A 1074 22.13 4.22 -4.78
N HIS A 1075 20.88 4.50 -5.20
CA HIS A 1075 19.68 4.04 -4.50
C HIS A 1075 19.59 2.51 -4.33
N CYS A 1076 19.76 2.05 -3.09
CA CYS A 1076 19.82 0.64 -2.69
C CYS A 1076 20.88 -0.24 -3.41
N GLY A 1077 21.62 0.29 -4.38
CA GLY A 1077 22.54 -0.44 -5.24
C GLY A 1077 21.86 -1.27 -6.36
N VAL A 1078 20.54 -1.14 -6.54
CA VAL A 1078 19.74 -2.03 -7.39
C VAL A 1078 19.32 -1.40 -8.73
N GLY A 1079 18.56 -2.12 -9.56
CA GLY A 1079 17.89 -1.53 -10.73
C GLY A 1079 18.80 -1.05 -11.88
N GLY A 1080 20.10 -1.34 -11.85
CA GLY A 1080 21.08 -0.84 -12.83
C GLY A 1080 21.70 0.52 -12.48
N ILE A 1081 21.45 1.02 -11.26
CA ILE A 1081 22.02 2.25 -10.70
C ILE A 1081 22.75 1.95 -9.39
N SER A 1082 23.83 1.16 -9.50
CA SER A 1082 24.72 0.79 -8.40
C SER A 1082 25.43 1.98 -7.75
N GLY A 1083 25.94 2.88 -8.60
CA GLY A 1083 26.86 3.95 -8.21
C GLY A 1083 28.34 3.56 -8.43
N ALA A 1084 29.24 4.53 -8.26
CA ALA A 1084 30.67 4.34 -8.46
C ALA A 1084 31.35 3.57 -7.32
N GLY A 1085 30.86 3.78 -6.09
CA GLY A 1085 31.48 3.25 -4.86
C GLY A 1085 31.30 1.76 -4.64
N ALA A 1086 32.03 1.22 -3.66
CA ALA A 1086 31.96 -0.19 -3.27
C ALA A 1086 30.67 -0.49 -2.50
N TRP A 1087 29.62 -0.82 -3.24
CA TRP A 1087 28.23 -0.88 -2.74
C TRP A 1087 27.75 -2.29 -2.37
N MET A 1088 28.46 -3.37 -2.75
CA MET A 1088 27.99 -4.74 -2.46
C MET A 1088 28.46 -5.21 -1.08
N PHE A 1089 27.52 -5.45 -0.17
CA PHE A 1089 27.76 -5.98 1.19
C PHE A 1089 26.60 -6.88 1.67
N GLY A 1090 25.97 -7.62 0.74
CA GLY A 1090 24.91 -8.60 1.05
C GLY A 1090 23.56 -8.02 1.50
N GLN A 1091 23.28 -6.75 1.16
CA GLN A 1091 22.08 -6.02 1.61
C GLN A 1091 20.80 -6.25 0.80
N SER A 1092 20.86 -7.02 -0.29
CA SER A 1092 19.72 -7.46 -1.10
C SER A 1092 20.14 -8.65 -1.97
N GLY A 1093 19.20 -9.32 -2.62
CA GLY A 1093 19.47 -10.40 -3.57
C GLY A 1093 20.28 -9.95 -4.81
N ALA A 1094 20.34 -8.64 -5.10
CA ALA A 1094 21.23 -8.08 -6.11
C ALA A 1094 22.70 -7.95 -5.62
N ALA A 1095 22.90 -7.86 -4.29
CA ALA A 1095 24.21 -7.86 -3.63
C ALA A 1095 24.59 -9.25 -3.06
N ALA A 1096 23.78 -10.29 -3.32
CA ALA A 1096 23.98 -11.67 -2.87
C ALA A 1096 25.06 -12.40 -3.70
N VAL A 1097 26.26 -11.83 -3.71
CA VAL A 1097 27.37 -12.25 -4.58
C VAL A 1097 28.40 -13.05 -3.80
N ALA A 1098 28.76 -14.23 -4.31
CA ALA A 1098 29.88 -14.99 -3.76
C ALA A 1098 31.21 -14.25 -3.96
N GLY A 1099 31.93 -13.99 -2.87
CA GLY A 1099 33.21 -13.29 -2.88
C GLY A 1099 33.15 -11.79 -2.56
N VAL A 1100 32.02 -11.28 -2.06
CA VAL A 1100 32.02 -10.00 -1.31
C VAL A 1100 32.78 -10.15 0.00
N ALA A 1101 33.40 -9.07 0.48
CA ALA A 1101 34.18 -9.07 1.72
C ALA A 1101 33.34 -9.26 2.99
N ASP A 1102 32.07 -8.82 2.97
CA ASP A 1102 31.22 -8.66 4.15
C ASP A 1102 29.73 -8.86 3.81
N ASN A 1103 28.90 -9.15 4.82
CA ASN A 1103 27.48 -9.41 4.66
C ASN A 1103 26.67 -8.85 5.85
N VAL A 1104 25.86 -7.82 5.59
CA VAL A 1104 25.06 -7.12 6.62
C VAL A 1104 24.03 -7.99 7.32
N ILE A 1105 23.51 -9.06 6.68
CA ILE A 1105 22.59 -10.01 7.32
C ILE A 1105 23.32 -10.78 8.42
N TRP A 1106 24.52 -11.30 8.13
CA TRP A 1106 25.32 -12.02 9.13
C TRP A 1106 25.86 -11.10 10.22
N ASN A 1107 26.17 -9.83 9.91
CA ASN A 1107 26.51 -8.83 10.93
C ASN A 1107 25.33 -8.49 11.86
N MET A 1108 24.11 -8.46 11.34
CA MET A 1108 22.90 -8.30 12.17
C MET A 1108 22.66 -9.53 13.05
N VAL A 1109 22.86 -10.75 12.51
CA VAL A 1109 22.77 -12.00 13.30
C VAL A 1109 23.78 -12.01 14.44
N ASP A 1110 25.06 -11.68 14.17
CA ASP A 1110 26.10 -11.68 15.21
C ASP A 1110 25.87 -10.59 16.28
N TRP A 1111 25.29 -9.44 15.90
CA TRP A 1111 24.89 -8.40 16.84
C TRP A 1111 23.70 -8.78 17.72
N VAL A 1112 22.67 -9.42 17.15
CA VAL A 1112 21.47 -9.86 17.89
C VAL A 1112 21.76 -11.04 18.81
N GLU A 1113 22.48 -12.06 18.31
CA GLU A 1113 22.63 -13.35 19.02
C GLU A 1113 23.84 -13.38 19.95
N ASN A 1114 24.96 -12.75 19.56
CA ASN A 1114 26.21 -12.75 20.34
C ASN A 1114 26.56 -11.38 20.94
N GLY A 1115 25.86 -10.31 20.56
CA GLY A 1115 26.15 -8.94 20.99
C GLY A 1115 27.28 -8.25 20.21
N ASN A 1116 27.80 -8.87 19.16
CA ASN A 1116 28.93 -8.38 18.37
C ASN A 1116 28.46 -7.34 17.34
N ALA A 1117 28.44 -6.06 17.72
CA ALA A 1117 28.01 -4.99 16.85
C ALA A 1117 29.07 -4.64 15.77
N PRO A 1118 28.71 -4.52 14.47
CA PRO A 1118 29.67 -4.16 13.42
C PRO A 1118 30.16 -2.72 13.57
N GLU A 1119 31.48 -2.49 13.62
CA GLU A 1119 32.07 -1.14 13.65
C GLU A 1119 32.17 -0.51 12.23
N THR A 1120 32.32 -1.37 11.21
CA THR A 1120 32.36 -1.05 9.78
C THR A 1120 31.51 -2.05 9.01
N ILE A 1121 31.09 -1.69 7.80
CA ILE A 1121 30.60 -2.64 6.78
C ILE A 1121 31.54 -2.57 5.58
N THR A 1122 32.16 -3.67 5.20
CA THR A 1122 33.13 -3.67 4.07
C THR A 1122 32.41 -3.88 2.75
N GLY A 1123 32.17 -2.77 2.05
CA GLY A 1123 31.58 -2.79 0.72
C GLY A 1123 32.58 -3.26 -0.34
N THR A 1124 32.07 -3.93 -1.36
CA THR A 1124 32.84 -4.49 -2.48
C THR A 1124 32.46 -3.80 -3.80
N LYS A 1125 33.43 -3.49 -4.67
CA LYS A 1125 33.23 -3.09 -6.06
C LYS A 1125 33.85 -4.13 -6.99
N PHE A 1126 33.07 -4.65 -7.94
CA PHE A 1126 33.58 -5.49 -9.03
C PHE A 1126 33.60 -4.67 -10.33
N TYR A 1127 34.50 -5.03 -11.26
CA TYR A 1127 34.57 -4.37 -12.57
C TYR A 1127 33.20 -4.44 -13.28
N TYR A 1128 32.65 -3.27 -13.61
CA TYR A 1128 31.29 -3.12 -14.18
C TYR A 1128 30.21 -3.85 -13.37
N ASP A 1129 30.36 -3.89 -12.04
CA ASP A 1129 29.47 -4.61 -11.11
C ASP A 1129 29.25 -6.09 -11.47
N THR A 1130 30.21 -6.68 -12.20
CA THR A 1130 30.14 -8.04 -12.75
C THR A 1130 31.17 -8.93 -12.04
N PRO A 1131 30.77 -9.80 -11.08
CA PRO A 1131 31.72 -10.49 -10.21
C PRO A 1131 32.69 -11.43 -10.94
N SER A 1132 32.29 -11.96 -12.11
CA SER A 1132 33.12 -12.80 -12.97
C SER A 1132 34.23 -12.04 -13.72
N LEU A 1133 34.24 -10.71 -13.68
CA LEU A 1133 35.34 -9.86 -14.16
C LEU A 1133 36.38 -9.55 -13.07
N GLY A 1134 36.10 -9.91 -11.82
CA GLY A 1134 37.00 -9.74 -10.68
C GLY A 1134 36.78 -8.46 -9.88
N LEU A 1135 37.42 -8.43 -8.71
CA LEU A 1135 37.40 -7.30 -7.78
C LEU A 1135 38.08 -6.08 -8.39
N GLU A 1136 37.48 -4.90 -8.20
CA GLU A 1136 38.02 -3.60 -8.59
C GLU A 1136 38.60 -2.87 -7.36
N PHE A 1137 37.83 -2.76 -6.27
CA PHE A 1137 38.31 -2.32 -4.94
C PHE A 1137 37.33 -2.68 -3.81
N GLU A 1138 37.77 -2.50 -2.56
CA GLU A 1138 36.94 -2.64 -1.35
C GLU A 1138 37.00 -1.35 -0.52
N ARG A 1139 35.96 -1.07 0.28
CA ARG A 1139 35.93 0.09 1.19
C ARG A 1139 35.27 -0.26 2.53
N PRO A 1140 35.94 -0.04 3.68
CA PRO A 1140 35.34 -0.25 5.00
C PRO A 1140 34.48 0.95 5.40
N HIS A 1141 33.19 0.90 5.10
CA HIS A 1141 32.25 1.99 5.39
C HIS A 1141 32.04 2.12 6.90
N CYS A 1142 32.39 3.28 7.44
CA CYS A 1142 32.30 3.54 8.88
C CYS A 1142 30.87 3.84 9.34
N ARG A 1143 30.53 3.39 10.56
CA ARG A 1143 29.31 3.85 11.24
C ARG A 1143 29.41 5.34 11.58
N PHE A 1144 28.34 6.10 11.34
CA PHE A 1144 28.16 7.45 11.85
C PHE A 1144 28.15 7.43 13.40
N PRO A 1145 28.76 8.40 14.10
CA PRO A 1145 29.34 9.66 13.63
C PRO A 1145 30.82 9.60 13.21
N TYR A 1146 31.33 8.45 12.75
CA TYR A 1146 32.65 8.38 12.13
C TYR A 1146 32.57 8.64 10.60
N ARG A 1147 33.72 9.00 10.03
CA ARG A 1147 33.97 9.20 8.61
C ARG A 1147 35.01 8.19 8.12
N THR A 1148 34.68 7.46 7.05
CA THR A 1148 35.64 6.69 6.27
C THR A 1148 36.69 7.67 5.72
N THR A 1149 37.95 7.54 6.15
CA THR A 1149 39.00 8.53 5.89
C THR A 1149 40.26 7.83 5.42
N TYR A 1150 40.76 8.23 4.25
CA TYR A 1150 42.01 7.72 3.69
C TYR A 1150 43.20 8.19 4.54
N SER A 1151 44.19 7.31 4.73
CA SER A 1151 45.42 7.60 5.47
C SER A 1151 46.35 8.60 4.79
N GLY A 1152 46.07 8.99 3.54
CA GLY A 1152 46.91 9.90 2.74
C GLY A 1152 48.13 9.23 2.11
N SER A 1153 48.33 7.92 2.29
CA SER A 1153 49.42 7.17 1.67
C SER A 1153 49.14 5.67 1.55
N GLY A 1154 49.27 5.12 0.35
CA GLY A 1154 49.04 3.70 0.07
C GLY A 1154 48.50 3.52 -1.35
N ASP A 1155 47.78 2.43 -1.56
CA ASP A 1155 46.87 2.26 -2.68
C ASP A 1155 45.44 2.49 -2.16
N TRP A 1156 44.69 3.43 -2.75
CA TRP A 1156 43.33 3.75 -2.27
C TRP A 1156 42.34 2.60 -2.49
N THR A 1157 42.68 1.63 -3.35
CA THR A 1157 41.86 0.42 -3.57
C THR A 1157 42.02 -0.64 -2.46
N ASP A 1158 43.07 -0.53 -1.64
CA ASP A 1158 43.32 -1.40 -0.49
C ASP A 1158 42.54 -0.89 0.74
N PRO A 1159 41.58 -1.66 1.28
CA PRO A 1159 40.73 -1.22 2.40
C PRO A 1159 41.53 -0.96 3.68
N SER A 1160 42.74 -1.54 3.83
CA SER A 1160 43.60 -1.30 5.00
C SER A 1160 44.26 0.09 5.03
N THR A 1161 44.17 0.85 3.94
CA THR A 1161 44.65 2.24 3.86
C THR A 1161 43.61 3.27 4.35
N TRP A 1162 42.40 2.81 4.70
CA TRP A 1162 41.28 3.62 5.19
C TRP A 1162 41.05 3.41 6.68
N SER A 1163 40.45 4.39 7.36
CA SER A 1163 40.21 4.37 8.80
C SER A 1163 38.98 5.19 9.20
N CYS A 1164 38.37 4.82 10.33
CA CYS A 1164 37.22 5.54 10.87
C CYS A 1164 37.67 6.68 11.79
N VAL A 1165 37.52 7.92 11.34
CA VAL A 1165 37.83 9.13 12.11
C VAL A 1165 36.53 9.71 12.69
N PHE A 1166 36.52 10.02 13.98
CA PHE A 1166 35.35 10.60 14.65
C PHE A 1166 35.09 12.05 14.18
N ILE A 1167 33.83 12.43 14.00
CA ILE A 1167 33.42 13.79 13.65
C ILE A 1167 33.10 14.53 14.95
N ASP A 1168 34.01 15.39 15.43
CA ASP A 1168 33.88 16.11 16.71
C ASP A 1168 32.56 16.91 16.86
N ASP A 1169 32.00 17.40 15.76
CA ASP A 1169 30.84 18.28 15.71
C ASP A 1169 29.57 17.64 15.12
N TRP A 1170 29.48 16.30 15.10
CA TRP A 1170 28.39 15.53 14.48
C TRP A 1170 26.96 15.92 14.88
N GLN A 1171 26.79 16.55 16.05
CA GLN A 1171 25.50 17.02 16.57
C GLN A 1171 25.05 18.37 15.99
N GLN A 1172 25.87 19.07 15.20
CA GLN A 1172 25.50 20.35 14.58
C GLN A 1172 24.52 20.15 13.43
N CYS A 1173 23.22 20.32 13.71
CA CYS A 1173 22.14 20.13 12.72
C CYS A 1173 21.54 21.45 12.18
N GLY A 1174 21.71 22.57 12.90
CA GLY A 1174 20.95 23.82 12.69
C GLY A 1174 21.60 24.83 11.74
N VAL A 1175 21.32 26.12 11.94
CA VAL A 1175 21.84 27.21 11.10
C VAL A 1175 23.37 27.24 11.10
N GLY A 1176 23.96 27.13 9.90
CA GLY A 1176 25.41 27.10 9.70
C GLY A 1176 25.94 25.70 9.35
N ALA A 1177 25.18 24.64 9.64
CA ALA A 1177 25.44 23.31 9.09
C ALA A 1177 25.28 23.32 7.55
N THR A 1178 25.94 22.38 6.89
CA THR A 1178 25.68 22.04 5.49
C THR A 1178 25.89 20.53 5.38
N PRO A 1179 24.92 19.76 4.86
CA PRO A 1179 23.51 20.16 4.67
C PRO A 1179 22.87 20.59 6.00
N ARG A 1180 21.79 21.38 5.98
CA ARG A 1180 20.99 21.61 7.20
C ARG A 1180 20.16 20.35 7.51
N LEU A 1181 20.11 19.99 8.79
CA LEU A 1181 19.51 18.75 9.29
C LEU A 1181 18.43 19.00 10.37
N CYS A 1182 18.31 20.20 10.93
CA CYS A 1182 17.24 20.55 11.86
C CYS A 1182 16.85 22.04 11.77
N ASN A 1183 15.87 22.45 12.56
CA ASN A 1183 15.36 23.82 12.62
C ASN A 1183 16.36 24.79 13.26
N ALA A 1184 16.09 26.09 13.14
CA ALA A 1184 17.00 27.13 13.64
C ALA A 1184 17.11 27.17 15.17
N ASP A 1185 16.12 26.61 15.87
CA ASP A 1185 16.09 26.40 17.32
C ASP A 1185 16.64 25.03 17.76
N GLY A 1186 16.98 24.15 16.82
CA GLY A 1186 17.41 22.77 17.07
C GLY A 1186 16.30 21.72 17.03
N SER A 1187 15.06 22.07 16.71
CA SER A 1187 13.93 21.12 16.63
C SER A 1187 13.89 20.33 15.31
N PHE A 1188 13.17 19.21 15.31
CA PHE A 1188 12.95 18.33 14.16
C PHE A 1188 11.44 18.12 13.97
N THR A 1189 10.70 19.22 13.82
CA THR A 1189 9.25 19.22 13.51
C THR A 1189 8.95 18.26 12.37
#